data_AF-A0A507FNS9-F1
#
_entry.id   AF-A0A507FNS9-F1
#
_cell.length_a   1.000
_cell.length_b   1.000
_cell.length_c   1.000
_cell.angle_alpha   90.00
_cell.angle_beta   90.00
_cell.angle_gamma   90.00
#
_symmetry.space_group_name_H-M   'P 1'
#
loop_
_entity.id
_entity.type
_entity.pdbx_description
1 polymer ?
#
loop_
_entity_poly.entity_id
_entity_poly.type
_entity_poly.pdbx_seq_one_letter_code
_entity_poly.pdbx_strand_id
1 'polypeptide(L)'
;MSGLVPDMFDWSQVLDHVSRLDPRFSSYTNYLFADASLGGITEYLLDHKLLILLGAVLIFAMHFLYSCVVYPLYLDPLLAIPGPKVDNPFNMLGNMRGIFDSEPMVMERQWVKQFGDVCRYHYLFNDQRVIVTSQTGIRHVFVTHLDHYEKKTASIKVLKTVLGDGIFVVNGEQHKRQRAILLPAFRVKTVNALVPVFIQSSHELRDSWINRLHTSSEKRIDIDTNEELSKPTLDVIGRAGFGYEFNAVANGESPLYTSLTTIMGMFEEVFVFRDVAFPWLKWVYPPEWRRHARINAAKAQFRDTCMKMVELKRAAISEGAEESKDLLSALVRANIDEADPAKRLSDDELAAQVLTMVVAGHETSFTTLTWTLDFLVKDKRVQDTLRAELLKDMPSPSDDPSMELLQSNSNYLDAVVKESLRVVTPVPAASRKCVIDDVIDGYKIPKGTVVYLISDVIHKKEELWGPDALEFKPERWLQEGGALADSADAESGRAFGTYIPFLVGPRNCIGMKFAVLELKAILSVLVRNFEFSESLSELDLPPVKKTLKIVVKPDRPLKMSVRQWLLQIVTNGQHAALQRVNTHSVLAAASAAIGLPLCLFIYRTLVHPFFINPLAKVPGPPVNPFTFLGNLPDILSQEPLVAYGKYVRLYGPIVRIRSTFNSVRVLVASSSGLRHVLGTHSHMYTKDSKITHEISRVLGKGLLTVETAGHKRQRAMINPVFRVQTINKLIPCFIQSGIETKAAWQTLFTTATKTIQLDISAELSKTTLDVIGRAGFGYEFNAVSRGESKLYTSFRTVLGLFDAKTFFKFYYLPFLRYFVPSERKAHREREDGKRVLKTACANIISQKLEQQQRTSANKETPQDLLSVLVEANQLADSSQRLSDAELMAQVNTFLLAGHETTGVALTWTLDFLAHHPRVQEKLRAEVMQDMPLRSSEPSADYIMSNASYLEAVMKESLRLRSPAPVTSRTALQDDIIDGFKIPKGTIVIISPEVMHKRAEFWGDDVLDFKPERWHNDHEQNDGNDGSSAMGGSGSKAFGVYMPFLLGPRNCIGSRFATLEFKTLLAILVRNFEFSPVPGFTYKKVLHVTLKPDPGLLLNVAECPN
;
A
#
# COMPACT_ATOMS: atom_id res chain seq x y z
N MET A 1 26.97 -6.92 32.67
CA MET A 1 26.96 -7.39 31.26
C MET A 1 28.25 -8.16 30.98
N SER A 2 28.43 -9.27 31.70
CA SER A 2 29.54 -10.20 31.60
C SER A 2 28.99 -11.50 31.00
N GLY A 3 29.14 -11.63 29.68
CA GLY A 3 28.60 -12.75 28.92
C GLY A 3 28.10 -12.25 27.58
N LEU A 4 28.99 -12.21 26.58
CA LEU A 4 28.77 -12.28 25.13
C LEU A 4 29.99 -11.74 24.37
N VAL A 5 31.11 -12.49 24.39
CA VAL A 5 32.13 -12.47 23.33
C VAL A 5 32.66 -13.91 23.19
N PRO A 6 32.49 -14.60 22.06
CA PRO A 6 33.11 -15.90 21.82
C PRO A 6 34.56 -15.73 21.32
N ASP A 7 35.41 -16.67 21.74
CA ASP A 7 36.77 -16.92 21.27
C ASP A 7 36.86 -17.00 19.74
N MET A 8 37.77 -16.23 19.13
CA MET A 8 38.01 -16.34 17.67
C MET A 8 39.45 -16.10 17.20
N PHE A 9 40.45 -16.05 18.09
CA PHE A 9 41.86 -15.97 17.67
C PHE A 9 42.79 -16.70 18.64
N ASP A 10 43.32 -17.85 18.21
CA ASP A 10 44.44 -18.53 18.86
C ASP A 10 45.76 -17.94 18.33
N TRP A 11 46.33 -17.01 19.10
CA TRP A 11 47.58 -16.32 18.76
C TRP A 11 48.82 -17.23 18.79
N SER A 12 48.71 -18.44 19.34
CA SER A 12 49.84 -19.39 19.41
C SER A 12 50.23 -19.95 18.04
N GLN A 13 49.25 -20.16 17.15
CA GLN A 13 49.49 -20.65 15.78
C GLN A 13 50.13 -19.60 14.86
N VAL A 14 49.87 -18.31 15.12
CA VAL A 14 50.44 -17.20 14.32
C VAL A 14 51.93 -17.02 14.64
N LEU A 15 52.31 -17.17 15.91
CA LEU A 15 53.70 -17.06 16.35
C LEU A 15 54.56 -18.24 15.88
N ASP A 16 54.00 -19.46 15.81
CA ASP A 16 54.69 -20.65 15.30
C ASP A 16 54.84 -20.66 13.77
N HIS A 17 54.01 -19.87 13.06
CA HIS A 17 54.12 -19.71 11.61
C HIS A 17 55.17 -18.66 11.22
N VAL A 18 55.33 -17.61 12.03
CA VAL A 18 56.33 -16.54 11.82
C VAL A 18 57.75 -17.02 12.15
N SER A 19 57.92 -17.92 13.14
CA SER A 19 59.22 -18.49 13.52
C SER A 19 59.82 -19.44 12.46
N ARG A 20 58.99 -20.02 11.58
CA ARG A 20 59.40 -20.95 10.52
C ARG A 20 59.83 -20.26 9.21
N LEU A 21 59.59 -18.95 9.08
CA LEU A 21 59.79 -18.21 7.81
C LEU A 21 61.10 -17.40 7.76
N ASP A 22 61.75 -17.06 8.88
CA ASP A 22 63.11 -16.47 8.89
C ASP A 22 63.88 -16.79 10.19
N PRO A 23 65.01 -17.53 10.14
CA PRO A 23 65.84 -17.85 11.31
C PRO A 23 66.47 -16.63 12.00
N ARG A 24 66.43 -15.43 11.39
CA ARG A 24 66.98 -14.19 11.97
C ARG A 24 66.05 -13.53 12.99
N PHE A 25 64.82 -14.02 13.16
CA PHE A 25 63.86 -13.46 14.13
C PHE A 25 64.11 -13.91 15.58
N SER A 26 64.90 -14.98 15.82
CA SER A 26 65.16 -15.46 17.19
C SER A 26 66.22 -14.66 17.95
N SER A 27 67.06 -13.89 17.25
CA SER A 27 68.14 -13.11 17.88
C SER A 27 67.68 -11.75 18.40
N TYR A 28 66.57 -11.20 17.89
CA TYR A 28 65.99 -9.94 18.37
C TYR A 28 65.00 -10.11 19.52
N THR A 29 64.35 -11.27 19.63
CA THR A 29 63.40 -11.54 20.72
C THR A 29 64.10 -11.76 22.06
N ASN A 30 65.30 -12.34 22.09
CA ASN A 30 65.99 -12.61 23.36
C ASN A 30 66.63 -11.36 24.01
N TYR A 31 66.77 -10.24 23.30
CA TYR A 31 67.34 -9.00 23.86
C TYR A 31 66.26 -8.05 24.43
N LEU A 32 65.00 -8.18 24.00
CA LEU A 32 63.89 -7.32 24.44
C LEU A 32 63.11 -7.89 25.64
N PHE A 33 63.35 -9.14 26.04
CA PHE A 33 62.62 -9.80 27.14
C PHE A 33 63.46 -10.08 28.40
N ALA A 34 64.70 -9.57 28.49
CA ALA A 34 65.57 -9.86 29.63
C ALA A 34 65.38 -8.95 30.85
N ASP A 35 64.68 -7.81 30.79
CA ASP A 35 64.66 -6.90 31.96
C ASP A 35 63.45 -5.95 32.12
N ALA A 36 62.30 -6.24 31.50
CA ALA A 36 61.08 -5.45 31.72
C ALA A 36 59.92 -6.36 32.15
N SER A 37 59.63 -6.40 33.45
CA SER A 37 58.48 -7.12 33.98
C SER A 37 57.17 -6.62 33.32
N LEU A 38 56.40 -7.53 32.73
CA LEU A 38 55.10 -7.25 32.11
C LEU A 38 54.08 -6.58 33.06
N GLY A 39 54.33 -6.61 34.38
CA GLY A 39 53.56 -5.88 35.40
C GLY A 39 53.68 -4.36 35.30
N GLY A 40 54.87 -3.83 35.01
CA GLY A 40 55.09 -2.38 34.91
C GLY A 40 54.44 -1.76 33.67
N ILE A 41 54.40 -2.49 32.55
CA ILE A 41 53.77 -2.03 31.30
C ILE A 41 52.24 -2.05 31.42
N THR A 42 51.68 -3.03 32.13
CA THR A 42 50.23 -3.13 32.32
C THR A 42 49.70 -2.08 33.30
N GLU A 43 50.41 -1.77 34.39
CA GLU A 43 50.07 -0.64 35.28
C GLU A 43 50.25 0.73 34.60
N TYR A 44 51.33 0.92 33.82
CA TYR A 44 51.58 2.16 33.07
C TYR A 44 50.52 2.43 31.98
N LEU A 45 50.08 1.38 31.25
CA LEU A 45 48.99 1.48 30.28
C LEU A 45 47.63 1.73 30.95
N LEU A 46 47.46 1.31 32.22
CA LEU A 46 46.23 1.52 33.01
C LEU A 46 46.11 2.95 33.54
N ASP A 47 47.21 3.56 33.98
CA ASP A 47 47.28 4.95 34.46
C ASP A 47 47.28 5.98 33.31
N HIS A 48 47.59 5.58 32.08
CA HIS A 48 47.69 6.47 30.92
C HIS A 48 46.67 6.19 29.80
N LYS A 49 45.57 5.48 30.09
CA LYS A 49 44.49 5.19 29.12
C LYS A 49 43.99 6.45 28.38
N LEU A 50 43.90 7.58 29.09
CA LEU A 50 43.48 8.85 28.50
C LEU A 50 44.53 9.40 27.52
N LEU A 51 45.82 9.30 27.85
CA LEU A 51 46.94 9.74 26.99
C LEU A 51 47.07 8.86 25.74
N ILE A 52 46.89 7.55 25.88
CA ILE A 52 46.91 6.60 24.75
C ILE A 52 45.70 6.84 23.83
N LEU A 53 44.52 7.05 24.42
CA LEU A 53 43.32 7.40 23.67
C LEU A 53 43.48 8.75 22.95
N LEU A 54 44.01 9.77 23.63
CA LEU A 54 44.30 11.08 23.04
C LEU A 54 45.34 10.98 21.92
N GLY A 55 46.39 10.18 22.11
CA GLY A 55 47.41 9.91 21.08
C GLY A 55 46.82 9.20 19.86
N ALA A 56 45.97 8.19 20.07
CA ALA A 56 45.26 7.49 18.99
C ALA A 56 44.28 8.42 18.24
N VAL A 57 43.56 9.28 18.96
CA VAL A 57 42.67 10.30 18.38
C VAL A 57 43.47 11.33 17.58
N LEU A 58 44.63 11.76 18.08
CA LEU A 58 45.51 12.70 17.38
C LEU A 58 46.08 12.08 16.09
N ILE A 59 46.57 10.84 16.15
CA ILE A 59 47.05 10.10 14.98
C ILE A 59 45.93 9.93 13.95
N PHE A 60 44.72 9.58 14.39
CA PHE A 60 43.56 9.48 13.52
C PHE A 60 43.21 10.85 12.89
N ALA A 61 43.21 11.92 13.68
CA ALA A 61 42.93 13.27 13.19
C ALA A 61 43.98 13.76 12.17
N MET A 62 45.26 13.50 12.41
CA MET A 62 46.35 13.82 11.47
C MET A 62 46.23 12.99 10.19
N HIS A 63 45.97 11.69 10.29
CA HIS A 63 45.76 10.84 9.13
C HIS A 63 44.51 11.26 8.34
N PHE A 64 43.42 11.61 9.02
CA PHE A 64 42.19 12.10 8.40
C PHE A 64 42.42 13.43 7.67
N LEU A 65 43.12 14.38 8.31
CA LEU A 65 43.48 15.66 7.70
C LEU A 65 44.36 15.46 6.47
N TYR A 66 45.37 14.57 6.56
CA TYR A 66 46.22 14.25 5.42
C TYR A 66 45.42 13.63 4.27
N SER A 67 44.68 12.55 4.55
CA SER A 67 43.97 11.76 3.54
C SER A 67 42.75 12.45 2.94
N CYS A 68 42.06 13.34 3.67
CA CYS A 68 40.82 13.99 3.20
C CYS A 68 41.00 15.47 2.81
N VAL A 69 42.11 16.11 3.19
CA VAL A 69 42.32 17.55 2.90
C VAL A 69 43.66 17.77 2.21
N VAL A 70 44.78 17.38 2.82
CA VAL A 70 46.11 17.71 2.29
C VAL A 70 46.39 16.99 0.97
N TYR A 71 46.25 15.66 0.95
CA TYR A 71 46.55 14.88 -0.23
C TYR A 71 45.60 15.20 -1.40
N PRO A 72 44.26 15.12 -1.26
CA PRO A 72 43.37 15.34 -2.38
C PRO A 72 43.39 16.77 -2.93
N LEU A 73 43.64 17.80 -2.10
CA LEU A 73 43.54 19.19 -2.58
C LEU A 73 44.87 19.76 -3.09
N TYR A 74 46.00 19.21 -2.66
CA TYR A 74 47.32 19.80 -2.94
C TYR A 74 48.36 18.84 -3.54
N LEU A 75 48.24 17.53 -3.32
CA LEU A 75 49.28 16.57 -3.71
C LEU A 75 48.83 15.56 -4.78
N ASP A 76 47.52 15.38 -4.97
CA ASP A 76 46.98 14.38 -5.88
C ASP A 76 47.40 14.66 -7.34
N PRO A 77 47.97 13.67 -8.07
CA PRO A 77 48.30 13.81 -9.49
C PRO A 77 47.12 14.24 -10.37
N LEU A 78 45.89 13.94 -9.96
CA LEU A 78 44.67 14.32 -10.65
C LEU A 78 44.45 15.83 -10.68
N LEU A 79 45.14 16.63 -9.85
CA LEU A 79 45.07 18.10 -9.88
C LEU A 79 45.46 18.70 -11.24
N ALA A 80 46.20 17.95 -12.07
CA ALA A 80 46.53 18.32 -13.45
C ALA A 80 45.31 18.36 -14.38
N ILE A 81 44.22 17.65 -14.04
CA ILE A 81 42.96 17.66 -14.79
C ILE A 81 42.17 18.93 -14.43
N PRO A 82 41.67 19.70 -15.41
CA PRO A 82 40.82 20.87 -15.14
C PRO A 82 39.53 20.49 -14.40
N GLY A 83 39.02 21.37 -13.53
CA GLY A 83 37.77 21.12 -12.83
C GLY A 83 37.39 22.19 -11.79
N PRO A 84 36.15 22.14 -11.26
CA PRO A 84 35.71 23.01 -10.18
C PRO A 84 36.61 22.89 -8.94
N LYS A 85 36.93 24.04 -8.35
CA LYS A 85 37.62 24.13 -7.06
C LYS A 85 36.64 23.87 -5.91
N VAL A 86 37.18 23.60 -4.72
CA VAL A 86 36.39 23.51 -3.48
C VAL A 86 36.54 24.84 -2.74
N ASP A 87 35.42 25.51 -2.45
CA ASP A 87 35.44 26.84 -1.80
C ASP A 87 35.98 26.78 -0.36
N ASN A 88 35.75 25.66 0.34
CA ASN A 88 36.23 25.42 1.70
C ASN A 88 36.93 24.05 1.79
N PRO A 89 38.24 24.00 2.07
CA PRO A 89 38.99 22.74 2.20
C PRO A 89 38.43 21.75 3.25
N PHE A 90 37.76 22.26 4.28
CA PHE A 90 37.12 21.45 5.33
C PHE A 90 35.70 21.02 4.99
N ASN A 91 35.17 21.39 3.83
CA ASN A 91 33.89 20.90 3.35
C ASN A 91 34.03 19.45 2.87
N MET A 92 33.66 18.49 3.73
CA MET A 92 33.72 17.06 3.43
C MET A 92 32.72 16.59 2.35
N LEU A 93 31.86 17.47 1.84
CA LEU A 93 30.99 17.18 0.70
C LEU A 93 31.63 17.51 -0.66
N GLY A 94 32.79 18.19 -0.69
CA GLY A 94 33.41 18.61 -1.94
C GLY A 94 32.44 19.42 -2.82
N ASN A 95 32.32 19.02 -4.09
CA ASN A 95 31.41 19.62 -5.08
C ASN A 95 30.01 18.99 -5.08
N MET A 96 29.72 18.00 -4.21
CA MET A 96 28.42 17.29 -4.17
C MET A 96 27.24 18.18 -3.85
N ARG A 97 27.45 19.27 -3.11
CA ARG A 97 26.37 20.19 -2.75
C ARG A 97 25.70 20.79 -3.99
N GLY A 98 26.50 21.24 -4.96
CA GLY A 98 25.97 21.76 -6.22
C GLY A 98 25.19 20.70 -6.99
N ILE A 99 25.65 19.45 -6.98
CA ILE A 99 24.95 18.32 -7.62
C ILE A 99 23.59 18.11 -6.96
N PHE A 100 23.52 18.05 -5.61
CA PHE A 100 22.27 17.84 -4.86
C PHE A 100 21.28 19.00 -4.98
N ASP A 101 21.75 20.24 -5.17
CA ASP A 101 20.91 21.42 -5.31
C ASP A 101 20.37 21.61 -6.75
N SER A 102 20.83 20.80 -7.72
CA SER A 102 20.49 20.89 -9.15
C SER A 102 19.68 19.69 -9.66
N GLU A 103 19.07 19.81 -10.85
CA GLU A 103 18.55 18.60 -11.52
C GLU A 103 19.71 17.67 -11.93
N PRO A 104 19.48 16.33 -12.00
CA PRO A 104 20.50 15.36 -12.38
C PRO A 104 21.27 15.77 -13.64
N MET A 105 22.60 15.67 -13.56
CA MET A 105 23.56 15.92 -14.65
C MET A 105 23.63 17.38 -15.17
N VAL A 106 22.94 18.33 -14.52
CA VAL A 106 23.00 19.75 -14.93
C VAL A 106 24.35 20.37 -14.56
N MET A 107 24.84 20.15 -13.34
CA MET A 107 26.15 20.67 -12.91
C MET A 107 27.29 20.06 -13.72
N GLU A 108 27.24 18.75 -13.95
CA GLU A 108 28.24 18.03 -14.74
C GLU A 108 28.27 18.54 -16.18
N ARG A 109 27.12 18.85 -16.78
CA ARG A 109 27.05 19.50 -18.10
C ARG A 109 27.72 20.88 -18.09
N GLN A 110 27.50 21.68 -17.05
CA GLN A 110 28.15 22.99 -16.90
C GLN A 110 29.67 22.84 -16.76
N TRP A 111 30.13 21.88 -15.97
CA TRP A 111 31.56 21.60 -15.80
C TRP A 111 32.21 21.13 -17.09
N VAL A 112 31.59 20.20 -17.83
CA VAL A 112 32.11 19.78 -19.14
C VAL A 112 32.15 20.96 -20.13
N LYS A 113 31.11 21.82 -20.14
CA LYS A 113 31.10 23.03 -20.98
C LYS A 113 32.21 24.03 -20.60
N GLN A 114 32.57 24.11 -19.32
CA GLN A 114 33.56 25.07 -18.81
C GLN A 114 35.01 24.55 -18.87
N PHE A 115 35.23 23.27 -18.57
CA PHE A 115 36.54 22.68 -18.34
C PHE A 115 36.96 21.70 -19.44
N GLY A 116 36.08 21.37 -20.37
CA GLY A 116 36.33 20.47 -21.49
C GLY A 116 35.90 19.03 -21.24
N ASP A 117 36.22 18.16 -22.21
CA ASP A 117 35.71 16.79 -22.28
C ASP A 117 36.31 15.81 -21.23
N VAL A 118 37.42 16.21 -20.59
CA VAL A 118 37.98 15.50 -19.43
C VAL A 118 38.09 16.49 -18.29
N CYS A 119 37.24 16.34 -17.28
CA CYS A 119 37.23 17.22 -16.12
C CYS A 119 37.15 16.43 -14.82
N ARG A 120 37.70 16.99 -13.75
CA ARG A 120 37.66 16.40 -12.41
C ARG A 120 36.68 17.12 -11.50
N TYR A 121 36.16 16.45 -10.49
CA TYR A 121 35.42 17.09 -9.40
C TYR A 121 35.66 16.35 -8.08
N HIS A 122 35.42 17.04 -6.96
CA HIS A 122 35.60 16.48 -5.62
C HIS A 122 34.28 15.90 -5.11
N TYR A 123 34.33 14.65 -4.68
CA TYR A 123 33.24 13.90 -4.08
C TYR A 123 33.31 13.98 -2.54
N LEU A 124 32.65 13.05 -1.85
CA LEU A 124 32.74 12.87 -0.41
C LEU A 124 34.19 12.77 0.09
N PHE A 125 34.48 13.43 1.22
CA PHE A 125 35.81 13.53 1.83
C PHE A 125 36.89 14.03 0.86
N ASN A 126 36.48 14.86 -0.09
CA ASN A 126 37.31 15.38 -1.19
C ASN A 126 37.92 14.30 -2.11
N ASP A 127 37.40 13.07 -2.10
CA ASP A 127 37.79 12.00 -3.02
C ASP A 127 37.59 12.47 -4.48
N GLN A 128 38.61 12.39 -5.32
CA GLN A 128 38.55 12.94 -6.67
C GLN A 128 37.89 11.97 -7.66
N ARG A 129 37.04 12.50 -8.53
CA ARG A 129 36.35 11.79 -9.61
C ARG A 129 36.67 12.45 -10.95
N VAL A 130 36.73 11.65 -12.01
CA VAL A 130 36.98 12.14 -13.37
C VAL A 130 35.76 11.88 -14.25
N ILE A 131 35.33 12.88 -15.00
CA ILE A 131 34.31 12.79 -16.05
C ILE A 131 35.03 12.71 -17.39
N VAL A 132 34.59 11.81 -18.26
CA VAL A 132 35.12 11.61 -19.61
C VAL A 132 33.97 11.61 -20.61
N THR A 133 33.93 12.62 -21.48
CA THR A 133 32.96 12.79 -22.58
C THR A 133 33.62 12.83 -23.96
N SER A 134 34.95 12.78 -24.03
CA SER A 134 35.71 12.69 -25.29
C SER A 134 35.48 11.35 -25.98
N GLN A 135 35.41 11.34 -27.31
CA GLN A 135 35.23 10.09 -28.06
C GLN A 135 36.41 9.13 -27.87
N THR A 136 37.64 9.68 -27.80
CA THR A 136 38.88 8.95 -27.54
C THR A 136 38.88 8.34 -26.14
N GLY A 137 38.55 9.13 -25.11
CA GLY A 137 38.47 8.66 -23.73
C GLY A 137 37.36 7.64 -23.51
N ILE A 138 36.18 7.83 -24.11
CA ILE A 138 35.09 6.84 -24.07
C ILE A 138 35.56 5.52 -24.70
N ARG A 139 36.18 5.56 -25.88
CA ARG A 139 36.72 4.37 -26.54
C ARG A 139 37.80 3.70 -25.70
N HIS A 140 38.68 4.49 -25.07
CA HIS A 140 39.74 4.01 -24.20
C HIS A 140 39.18 3.21 -23.02
N VAL A 141 38.26 3.82 -22.25
CA VAL A 141 37.74 3.25 -21.00
C VAL A 141 36.73 2.13 -21.24
N PHE A 142 35.87 2.24 -22.26
CA PHE A 142 34.73 1.34 -22.45
C PHE A 142 34.91 0.33 -23.59
N VAL A 143 36.00 0.41 -24.37
CA VAL A 143 36.26 -0.52 -25.48
C VAL A 143 37.66 -1.10 -25.43
N THR A 144 38.71 -0.30 -25.48
CA THR A 144 40.08 -0.81 -25.73
C THR A 144 40.79 -1.29 -24.46
N HIS A 145 40.60 -0.64 -23.31
CA HIS A 145 41.29 -0.96 -22.05
C HIS A 145 40.32 -1.41 -20.94
N LEU A 146 39.35 -2.25 -21.30
CA LEU A 146 38.26 -2.68 -20.40
C LEU A 146 38.70 -3.40 -19.11
N ASP A 147 39.88 -3.99 -19.11
CA ASP A 147 40.52 -4.69 -18.00
C ASP A 147 41.17 -3.71 -17.01
N HIS A 148 41.55 -2.51 -17.46
CA HIS A 148 42.01 -1.44 -16.57
C HIS A 148 40.87 -0.81 -15.76
N TYR A 149 39.61 -0.97 -16.20
CA TYR A 149 38.46 -0.25 -15.66
C TYR A 149 37.32 -1.19 -15.21
N GLU A 150 37.20 -1.40 -13.90
CA GLU A 150 36.25 -2.36 -13.34
C GLU A 150 35.07 -1.72 -12.59
N LYS A 151 33.96 -2.45 -12.46
CA LYS A 151 32.78 -2.07 -11.67
C LYS A 151 33.03 -2.31 -10.16
N LYS A 152 34.01 -1.61 -9.58
CA LYS A 152 34.43 -1.77 -8.16
C LYS A 152 34.05 -0.59 -7.26
N THR A 153 33.09 0.24 -7.67
CA THR A 153 32.62 1.40 -6.89
C THR A 153 31.74 0.98 -5.72
N ALA A 154 31.57 1.87 -4.72
CA ALA A 154 30.73 1.61 -3.56
C ALA A 154 29.25 1.38 -3.93
N SER A 155 28.73 2.12 -4.91
CA SER A 155 27.36 1.94 -5.43
C SER A 155 27.15 0.56 -6.05
N ILE A 156 28.13 0.03 -6.80
CA ILE A 156 28.05 -1.32 -7.35
C ILE A 156 28.08 -2.39 -6.25
N LYS A 157 28.84 -2.18 -5.16
CA LYS A 157 28.81 -3.10 -4.01
C LYS A 157 27.42 -3.19 -3.38
N VAL A 158 26.75 -2.05 -3.18
CA VAL A 158 25.37 -2.01 -2.67
C VAL A 158 24.44 -2.75 -3.61
N LEU A 159 24.54 -2.50 -4.92
CA LEU A 159 23.71 -3.16 -5.92
C LEU A 159 23.96 -4.67 -6.01
N LYS A 160 25.20 -5.13 -5.86
CA LYS A 160 25.56 -6.56 -5.79
C LYS A 160 24.89 -7.26 -4.60
N THR A 161 24.67 -6.57 -3.47
CA THR A 161 23.89 -7.14 -2.35
C THR A 161 22.42 -7.38 -2.67
N VAL A 162 21.90 -6.72 -3.71
CA VAL A 162 20.52 -6.87 -4.18
C VAL A 162 20.50 -7.90 -5.30
N LEU A 163 21.23 -7.63 -6.39
CA LEU A 163 21.16 -8.39 -7.63
C LEU A 163 21.90 -9.74 -7.60
N GLY A 164 22.76 -9.98 -6.61
CA GLY A 164 23.68 -11.12 -6.61
C GLY A 164 24.76 -10.97 -7.68
N ASP A 165 25.42 -12.08 -8.05
CA ASP A 165 26.46 -12.11 -9.09
C ASP A 165 25.88 -12.17 -10.52
N GLY A 166 24.97 -11.25 -10.81
CA GLY A 166 24.35 -11.09 -12.13
C GLY A 166 25.22 -10.28 -13.09
N ILE A 167 24.90 -10.35 -14.40
CA ILE A 167 25.70 -9.73 -15.48
C ILE A 167 25.94 -8.23 -15.28
N PHE A 168 25.03 -7.56 -14.57
CA PHE A 168 25.12 -6.13 -14.29
C PHE A 168 26.32 -5.76 -13.39
N VAL A 169 26.72 -6.61 -12.44
CA VAL A 169 27.74 -6.25 -11.43
C VAL A 169 29.08 -6.98 -11.57
N VAL A 170 29.11 -8.10 -12.30
CA VAL A 170 30.34 -8.90 -12.49
C VAL A 170 31.34 -8.25 -13.47
N ASN A 171 32.60 -8.67 -13.39
CA ASN A 171 33.73 -8.15 -14.18
C ASN A 171 34.53 -9.28 -14.85
N GLY A 172 35.47 -8.90 -15.73
CA GLY A 172 36.46 -9.82 -16.30
C GLY A 172 35.86 -11.04 -16.99
N GLU A 173 36.49 -12.19 -16.79
CA GLU A 173 36.09 -13.48 -17.39
C GLU A 173 34.69 -13.93 -16.96
N GLN A 174 34.29 -13.66 -15.71
CA GLN A 174 32.94 -14.00 -15.25
C GLN A 174 31.87 -13.27 -16.07
N HIS A 175 32.07 -11.97 -16.34
CA HIS A 175 31.16 -11.20 -17.20
C HIS A 175 31.15 -11.74 -18.64
N LYS A 176 32.32 -12.02 -19.22
CA LYS A 176 32.43 -12.56 -20.59
C LYS A 176 31.67 -13.89 -20.72
N ARG A 177 31.89 -14.80 -19.78
CA ARG A 177 31.22 -16.10 -19.68
C ARG A 177 29.70 -15.95 -19.55
N GLN A 178 29.24 -15.17 -18.57
CA GLN A 178 27.80 -14.96 -18.35
C GLN A 178 27.13 -14.33 -19.59
N ARG A 179 27.78 -13.34 -20.22
CA ARG A 179 27.25 -12.70 -21.43
C ARG A 179 27.14 -13.67 -22.59
N ALA A 180 28.14 -14.52 -22.81
CA ALA A 180 28.12 -15.52 -23.87
C ALA A 180 26.90 -16.45 -23.76
N ILE A 181 26.59 -16.90 -22.54
CA ILE A 181 25.43 -17.78 -22.27
C ILE A 181 24.09 -17.04 -22.41
N LEU A 182 24.03 -15.74 -22.09
CA LEU A 182 22.81 -14.95 -22.21
C LEU A 182 22.46 -14.57 -23.65
N LEU A 183 23.45 -14.37 -24.53
CA LEU A 183 23.27 -13.84 -25.89
C LEU A 183 22.23 -14.57 -26.75
N PRO A 184 22.11 -15.92 -26.75
CA PRO A 184 21.07 -16.63 -27.50
C PRO A 184 19.64 -16.18 -27.18
N ALA A 185 19.34 -15.86 -25.92
CA ALA A 185 18.01 -15.40 -25.50
C ALA A 185 17.67 -14.02 -26.08
N PHE A 186 18.66 -13.17 -26.34
CA PHE A 186 18.47 -11.80 -26.84
C PHE A 186 18.72 -11.65 -28.35
N ARG A 187 18.77 -12.75 -29.11
CA ARG A 187 18.87 -12.70 -30.57
C ARG A 187 17.58 -12.15 -31.20
N VAL A 188 17.72 -11.53 -32.37
CA VAL A 188 16.62 -10.89 -33.11
C VAL A 188 15.42 -11.83 -33.29
N LYS A 189 15.67 -13.06 -33.72
CA LYS A 189 14.61 -14.07 -33.92
C LYS A 189 13.84 -14.33 -32.63
N THR A 190 14.53 -14.49 -31.50
CA THR A 190 13.93 -14.74 -30.19
C THR A 190 13.11 -13.55 -29.71
N VAL A 191 13.67 -12.34 -29.77
CA VAL A 191 12.98 -11.12 -29.32
C VAL A 191 11.76 -10.82 -30.20
N ASN A 192 11.85 -11.02 -31.51
CA ASN A 192 10.71 -10.84 -32.42
C ASN A 192 9.55 -11.77 -32.08
N ALA A 193 9.83 -12.99 -31.62
CA ALA A 193 8.79 -13.93 -31.21
C ALA A 193 8.03 -13.48 -29.95
N LEU A 194 8.54 -12.48 -29.21
CA LEU A 194 7.94 -11.92 -28.01
C LEU A 194 7.02 -10.72 -28.29
N VAL A 195 7.04 -10.16 -29.51
CA VAL A 195 6.21 -8.98 -29.86
C VAL A 195 4.72 -9.16 -29.58
N PRO A 196 4.09 -10.33 -29.84
CA PRO A 196 2.69 -10.54 -29.48
C PRO A 196 2.41 -10.31 -27.99
N VAL A 197 3.36 -10.63 -27.10
CA VAL A 197 3.23 -10.39 -25.65
C VAL A 197 3.23 -8.90 -25.32
N PHE A 198 4.04 -8.11 -26.04
CA PHE A 198 4.10 -6.66 -25.88
C PHE A 198 2.78 -6.03 -26.30
N ILE A 199 2.24 -6.45 -27.45
CA ILE A 199 0.96 -5.97 -27.99
C ILE A 199 -0.20 -6.36 -27.06
N GLN A 200 -0.23 -7.62 -26.60
CA GLN A 200 -1.25 -8.09 -25.66
C GLN A 200 -1.29 -7.23 -24.38
N SER A 201 -0.14 -6.99 -23.78
CA SER A 201 -0.05 -6.16 -22.55
C SER A 201 -0.45 -4.70 -22.81
N SER A 202 -0.21 -4.21 -24.03
CA SER A 202 -0.63 -2.87 -24.47
C SER A 202 -2.15 -2.77 -24.60
N HIS A 203 -2.81 -3.80 -25.14
CA HIS A 203 -4.27 -3.88 -25.23
C HIS A 203 -4.94 -4.00 -23.87
N GLU A 204 -4.38 -4.80 -22.96
CA GLU A 204 -4.89 -4.90 -21.59
C GLU A 204 -4.89 -3.53 -20.88
N LEU A 205 -3.83 -2.73 -21.07
CA LEU A 205 -3.78 -1.36 -20.57
C LEU A 205 -4.81 -0.46 -21.27
N ARG A 206 -4.89 -0.51 -22.60
CA ARG A 206 -5.89 0.25 -23.39
C ARG A 206 -7.30 -0.03 -22.92
N ASP A 207 -7.67 -1.30 -22.79
CA ASP A 207 -9.03 -1.72 -22.44
C ASP A 207 -9.37 -1.34 -20.99
N SER A 208 -8.39 -1.40 -20.09
CA SER A 208 -8.52 -0.88 -18.73
C SER A 208 -8.87 0.62 -18.73
N TRP A 209 -8.19 1.43 -19.54
CA TRP A 209 -8.47 2.86 -19.66
C TRP A 209 -9.81 3.15 -20.36
N ILE A 210 -10.16 2.41 -21.42
CA ILE A 210 -11.46 2.54 -22.10
C ILE A 210 -12.60 2.22 -21.14
N ASN A 211 -12.50 1.15 -20.35
CA ASN A 211 -13.53 0.78 -19.36
C ASN A 211 -13.71 1.88 -18.29
N ARG A 212 -12.62 2.51 -17.85
CA ARG A 212 -12.68 3.67 -16.94
C ARG A 212 -13.28 4.91 -17.62
N LEU A 213 -13.01 5.11 -18.91
CA LEU A 213 -13.60 6.21 -19.69
C LEU A 213 -15.10 6.02 -19.92
N HIS A 214 -15.57 4.81 -20.18
CA HIS A 214 -17.01 4.50 -20.32
C HIS A 214 -17.80 4.76 -19.03
N THR A 215 -17.15 4.68 -17.87
CA THR A 215 -17.75 4.98 -16.56
C THR A 215 -17.56 6.44 -16.14
N SER A 216 -16.80 7.25 -16.89
CA SER A 216 -16.56 8.67 -16.62
C SER A 216 -17.62 9.55 -17.30
N SER A 217 -18.24 10.46 -16.53
CA SER A 217 -19.20 11.43 -17.07
C SER A 217 -18.56 12.47 -17.99
N GLU A 218 -17.26 12.74 -17.85
CA GLU A 218 -16.54 13.78 -18.60
C GLU A 218 -15.84 13.24 -19.85
N LYS A 219 -15.97 11.93 -20.14
CA LYS A 219 -15.21 11.23 -21.20
C LYS A 219 -13.69 11.47 -21.13
N ARG A 220 -13.20 11.77 -19.93
CA ARG A 220 -11.81 12.07 -19.60
C ARG A 220 -11.49 11.43 -18.26
N ILE A 221 -10.26 10.97 -18.09
CA ILE A 221 -9.73 10.43 -16.83
C ILE A 221 -8.34 11.00 -16.57
N ASP A 222 -8.01 11.25 -15.30
CA ASP A 222 -6.64 11.55 -14.89
C ASP A 222 -5.94 10.26 -14.47
N ILE A 223 -4.70 10.09 -14.94
CA ILE A 223 -3.84 8.95 -14.67
C ILE A 223 -2.53 9.41 -14.02
N ASP A 224 -1.97 8.59 -13.13
CA ASP A 224 -0.57 8.66 -12.72
C ASP A 224 0.25 7.80 -13.68
N THR A 225 1.08 8.42 -14.52
CA THR A 225 1.83 7.67 -15.53
C THR A 225 2.83 6.70 -14.96
N ASN A 226 3.46 7.01 -13.82
CA ASN A 226 4.43 6.09 -13.25
C ASN A 226 3.74 4.82 -12.75
N GLU A 227 2.59 4.97 -12.09
CA GLU A 227 1.83 3.83 -11.60
C GLU A 227 1.28 3.00 -12.76
N GLU A 228 0.61 3.63 -13.73
CA GLU A 228 -0.08 2.94 -14.82
C GLU A 228 0.91 2.26 -15.79
N LEU A 229 2.02 2.92 -16.16
CA LEU A 229 2.99 2.36 -17.10
C LEU A 229 3.92 1.32 -16.46
N SER A 230 4.04 1.30 -15.13
CA SER A 230 4.80 0.25 -14.43
C SER A 230 4.11 -1.12 -14.48
N LYS A 231 2.79 -1.17 -14.68
CA LYS A 231 2.02 -2.42 -14.72
C LYS A 231 2.28 -3.23 -16.01
N PRO A 232 2.08 -2.68 -17.23
CA PRO A 232 2.28 -3.46 -18.46
C PRO A 232 3.73 -3.88 -18.66
N THR A 233 4.72 -3.07 -18.30
CA THR A 233 6.14 -3.46 -18.45
C THR A 233 6.51 -4.59 -17.49
N LEU A 234 5.85 -4.68 -16.33
CA LEU A 234 6.06 -5.79 -15.40
C LEU A 234 5.44 -7.07 -15.97
N ASP A 235 4.22 -7.00 -16.49
CA ASP A 235 3.55 -8.13 -17.13
C ASP A 235 4.31 -8.59 -18.39
N VAL A 236 4.87 -7.66 -19.17
CA VAL A 236 5.75 -7.97 -20.32
C VAL A 236 6.98 -8.75 -19.87
N ILE A 237 7.76 -8.26 -18.91
CA ILE A 237 8.97 -8.99 -18.47
C ILE A 237 8.60 -10.32 -17.79
N GLY A 238 7.43 -10.42 -17.15
CA GLY A 238 6.87 -11.67 -16.64
C GLY A 238 6.62 -12.71 -17.72
N ARG A 239 5.77 -12.37 -18.70
CA ARG A 239 5.34 -13.27 -19.76
C ARG A 239 6.47 -13.55 -20.75
N ALA A 240 7.09 -12.49 -21.27
CA ALA A 240 8.13 -12.60 -22.29
C ALA A 240 9.48 -13.06 -21.70
N GLY A 241 9.79 -12.66 -20.46
CA GLY A 241 11.02 -13.06 -19.80
C GLY A 241 10.96 -14.44 -19.18
N PHE A 242 9.85 -14.81 -18.53
CA PHE A 242 9.79 -15.99 -17.65
C PHE A 242 8.62 -16.93 -17.91
N GLY A 243 7.73 -16.61 -18.85
CA GLY A 243 6.46 -17.33 -19.02
C GLY A 243 5.60 -17.30 -17.74
N TYR A 244 5.68 -16.21 -16.98
CA TYR A 244 5.00 -16.04 -15.69
C TYR A 244 4.03 -14.86 -15.75
N GLU A 245 2.80 -15.06 -15.30
CA GLU A 245 1.80 -14.00 -15.26
C GLU A 245 1.79 -13.29 -13.91
N PHE A 246 2.27 -12.04 -13.89
CA PHE A 246 2.14 -11.19 -12.70
C PHE A 246 0.73 -10.64 -12.52
N ASN A 247 -0.03 -10.52 -13.60
CA ASN A 247 -1.38 -9.94 -13.63
C ASN A 247 -1.42 -8.56 -12.96
N ALA A 248 -0.36 -7.76 -13.18
CA ALA A 248 -0.19 -6.46 -12.57
C ALA A 248 -1.23 -5.45 -13.08
N VAL A 249 -1.56 -5.50 -14.38
CA VAL A 249 -2.62 -4.67 -14.99
C VAL A 249 -4.02 -5.07 -14.46
N ALA A 250 -4.28 -6.37 -14.28
CA ALA A 250 -5.59 -6.89 -13.90
C ALA A 250 -5.92 -6.80 -12.39
N ASN A 251 -4.96 -7.14 -11.52
CA ASN A 251 -5.20 -7.33 -10.08
C ASN A 251 -4.62 -6.23 -9.18
N GLY A 252 -3.76 -5.35 -9.71
CA GLY A 252 -3.23 -4.16 -9.03
C GLY A 252 -2.22 -4.40 -7.89
N GLU A 253 -2.13 -5.61 -7.31
CA GLU A 253 -1.19 -5.94 -6.24
C GLU A 253 -0.62 -7.36 -6.38
N SER A 254 0.58 -7.50 -6.95
CA SER A 254 1.37 -8.74 -6.91
C SER A 254 2.33 -8.72 -5.70
N PRO A 255 2.49 -9.83 -4.95
CA PRO A 255 3.53 -9.95 -3.92
C PRO A 255 4.93 -9.62 -4.45
N LEU A 256 5.23 -9.95 -5.71
CA LEU A 256 6.52 -9.62 -6.32
C LEU A 256 6.68 -8.13 -6.58
N TYR A 257 5.61 -7.43 -7.02
CA TYR A 257 5.62 -5.97 -7.19
C TYR A 257 5.87 -5.24 -5.86
N THR A 258 5.26 -5.73 -4.76
CA THR A 258 5.48 -5.16 -3.41
C THR A 258 6.92 -5.37 -2.93
N SER A 259 7.50 -6.54 -3.19
CA SER A 259 8.91 -6.81 -2.87
C SER A 259 9.85 -5.99 -3.75
N LEU A 260 9.55 -5.85 -5.04
CA LEU A 260 10.32 -5.03 -5.99
C LEU A 260 10.34 -3.56 -5.54
N THR A 261 9.17 -2.96 -5.28
CA THR A 261 9.06 -1.56 -4.82
C THR A 261 9.76 -1.33 -3.48
N THR A 262 9.69 -2.31 -2.55
CA THR A 262 10.43 -2.27 -1.27
C THR A 262 11.95 -2.29 -1.49
N ILE A 263 12.44 -3.13 -2.41
CA ILE A 263 13.86 -3.20 -2.80
C ILE A 263 14.29 -1.90 -3.50
N MET A 264 13.45 -1.34 -4.37
CA MET A 264 13.74 -0.07 -5.06
C MET A 264 13.84 1.12 -4.10
N GLY A 265 13.09 1.09 -2.99
CA GLY A 265 13.22 2.08 -1.90
C GLY A 265 14.57 2.07 -1.16
N MET A 266 15.46 1.12 -1.45
CA MET A 266 16.85 1.15 -0.96
C MET A 266 17.71 2.19 -1.68
N PHE A 267 17.38 2.52 -2.92
CA PHE A 267 18.21 3.31 -3.81
C PHE A 267 17.86 4.80 -3.83
N GLU A 268 17.15 5.29 -2.82
CA GLU A 268 16.97 6.74 -2.65
C GLU A 268 18.29 7.37 -2.19
N GLU A 269 18.69 8.48 -2.81
CA GLU A 269 20.02 9.08 -2.69
C GLU A 269 20.43 9.35 -1.24
N VAL A 270 19.52 9.85 -0.41
CA VAL A 270 19.76 10.14 1.02
C VAL A 270 20.22 8.89 1.78
N PHE A 271 19.71 7.73 1.40
CA PHE A 271 20.00 6.47 2.07
C PHE A 271 21.26 5.80 1.51
N VAL A 272 21.46 5.84 0.19
CA VAL A 272 22.70 5.35 -0.43
C VAL A 272 23.89 6.17 0.03
N PHE A 273 23.76 7.50 0.05
CA PHE A 273 24.78 8.42 0.55
C PHE A 273 25.16 8.10 1.99
N ARG A 274 24.17 7.96 2.88
CA ARG A 274 24.39 7.64 4.28
C ARG A 274 25.01 6.25 4.46
N ASP A 275 24.53 5.23 3.75
CA ASP A 275 25.00 3.85 3.90
C ASP A 275 26.43 3.67 3.33
N VAL A 276 26.81 4.49 2.35
CA VAL A 276 28.18 4.56 1.80
C VAL A 276 29.10 5.40 2.69
N ALA A 277 28.65 6.55 3.17
CA ALA A 277 29.47 7.47 3.98
C ALA A 277 29.63 7.01 5.44
N PHE A 278 28.63 6.33 6.00
CA PHE A 278 28.57 5.95 7.41
C PHE A 278 28.09 4.50 7.59
N PRO A 279 28.83 3.50 7.08
CA PRO A 279 28.39 2.11 7.08
C PRO A 279 28.21 1.49 8.48
N TRP A 280 28.74 2.12 9.53
CA TRP A 280 28.59 1.69 10.92
C TRP A 280 27.26 2.10 11.56
N LEU A 281 26.57 3.14 11.05
CA LEU A 281 25.27 3.59 11.57
C LEU A 281 24.21 2.49 11.53
N LYS A 282 24.32 1.56 10.57
CA LYS A 282 23.45 0.39 10.45
C LYS A 282 23.55 -0.58 11.63
N TRP A 283 24.60 -0.52 12.43
CA TRP A 283 24.83 -1.40 13.59
C TRP A 283 24.54 -0.70 14.93
N VAL A 284 24.29 0.61 14.93
CA VAL A 284 24.18 1.41 16.16
C VAL A 284 22.81 2.10 16.27
N TYR A 285 22.05 2.26 15.17
CA TYR A 285 20.76 2.95 15.15
C TYR A 285 19.54 2.01 14.94
N PRO A 286 18.59 1.88 15.91
CA PRO A 286 17.50 0.88 15.85
C PRO A 286 16.51 1.00 14.68
N PRO A 287 16.14 2.20 14.18
CA PRO A 287 15.34 2.32 12.95
C PRO A 287 16.02 1.73 11.71
N GLU A 288 17.35 1.74 11.64
CA GLU A 288 18.09 1.12 10.54
C GLU A 288 18.00 -0.41 10.57
N TRP A 289 17.98 -1.03 11.76
CA TRP A 289 17.88 -2.48 11.89
C TRP A 289 16.56 -3.00 11.32
N ARG A 290 15.45 -2.31 11.61
CA ARG A 290 14.13 -2.68 11.10
C ARG A 290 14.03 -2.50 9.59
N ARG A 291 14.65 -1.44 9.06
CA ARG A 291 14.71 -1.20 7.63
C ARG A 291 15.56 -2.26 6.92
N HIS A 292 16.75 -2.55 7.43
CA HIS A 292 17.61 -3.64 6.95
C HIS A 292 16.89 -4.99 7.01
N ALA A 293 16.19 -5.30 8.10
CA ALA A 293 15.42 -6.54 8.22
C ALA A 293 14.29 -6.64 7.19
N ARG A 294 13.55 -5.54 6.96
CA ARG A 294 12.49 -5.49 5.93
C ARG A 294 13.04 -5.69 4.52
N ILE A 295 14.15 -5.03 4.22
CA ILE A 295 14.88 -5.15 2.96
C ILE A 295 15.34 -6.60 2.76
N ASN A 296 15.95 -7.20 3.77
CA ASN A 296 16.47 -8.57 3.69
C ASN A 296 15.34 -9.58 3.51
N ALA A 297 14.19 -9.38 4.19
CA ALA A 297 13.00 -10.19 3.99
C ALA A 297 12.45 -10.07 2.56
N ALA A 298 12.38 -8.84 2.02
CA ALA A 298 11.95 -8.60 0.64
C ALA A 298 12.91 -9.23 -0.38
N LYS A 299 14.23 -9.14 -0.15
CA LYS A 299 15.27 -9.79 -0.97
C LYS A 299 15.12 -11.31 -0.95
N ALA A 300 14.93 -11.91 0.23
CA ALA A 300 14.75 -13.35 0.38
C ALA A 300 13.52 -13.84 -0.37
N GLN A 301 12.36 -13.22 -0.12
CA GLN A 301 11.11 -13.56 -0.82
C GLN A 301 11.23 -13.42 -2.34
N PHE A 302 11.89 -12.35 -2.81
CA PHE A 302 12.10 -12.12 -4.23
C PHE A 302 13.01 -13.19 -4.84
N ARG A 303 14.12 -13.53 -4.17
CA ARG A 303 15.04 -14.59 -4.59
C ARG A 303 14.35 -15.95 -4.64
N ASP A 304 13.57 -16.32 -3.62
CA ASP A 304 12.85 -17.59 -3.56
C ASP A 304 11.86 -17.73 -4.72
N THR A 305 11.18 -16.62 -5.07
CA THR A 305 10.27 -16.59 -6.21
C THR A 305 11.02 -16.81 -7.53
N CYS A 306 12.17 -16.14 -7.71
CA CYS A 306 13.01 -16.32 -8.90
C CYS A 306 13.56 -17.75 -9.00
N MET A 307 14.00 -18.34 -7.89
CA MET A 307 14.47 -19.73 -7.85
C MET A 307 13.37 -20.70 -8.26
N LYS A 308 12.16 -20.52 -7.73
CA LYS A 308 11.00 -21.33 -8.09
C LYS A 308 10.68 -21.25 -9.59
N MET A 309 10.84 -20.08 -10.22
CA MET A 309 10.68 -19.94 -11.68
C MET A 309 11.73 -20.75 -12.45
N VAL A 310 12.99 -20.73 -12.01
CA VAL A 310 14.08 -21.51 -12.63
C VAL A 310 13.81 -23.01 -12.50
N GLU A 311 13.41 -23.47 -11.32
CA GLU A 311 13.10 -24.89 -11.06
C GLU A 311 11.94 -25.39 -11.91
N LEU A 312 10.82 -24.64 -11.95
CA LEU A 312 9.66 -24.99 -12.77
C LEU A 312 10.01 -25.07 -14.26
N LYS A 313 10.83 -24.14 -14.77
CA LYS A 313 11.28 -24.17 -16.16
C LYS A 313 12.23 -25.32 -16.45
N ARG A 314 13.14 -25.64 -15.54
CA ARG A 314 14.04 -26.79 -15.68
C ARG A 314 13.24 -28.10 -15.73
N ALA A 315 12.24 -28.27 -14.87
CA ALA A 315 11.35 -29.42 -14.88
C ALA A 315 10.59 -29.55 -16.21
N ALA A 316 9.96 -28.46 -16.67
CA ALA A 316 9.23 -28.44 -17.94
C ALA A 316 10.10 -28.79 -19.15
N ILE A 317 11.34 -28.30 -19.22
CA ILE A 317 12.28 -28.63 -20.30
C ILE A 317 12.68 -30.11 -20.26
N SER A 318 12.91 -30.68 -19.07
CA SER A 318 13.26 -32.09 -18.91
C SER A 318 12.12 -33.05 -19.27
N GLU A 319 10.87 -32.65 -19.06
CA GLU A 319 9.67 -33.45 -19.37
C GLU A 319 9.28 -33.41 -20.86
N GLY A 320 10.06 -32.73 -21.71
CA GLY A 320 9.77 -32.62 -23.14
C GLY A 320 8.58 -31.72 -23.46
N ALA A 321 8.20 -30.82 -22.54
CA ALA A 321 7.13 -29.87 -22.78
C ALA A 321 7.46 -28.95 -23.97
N GLU A 322 6.42 -28.61 -24.73
CA GLU A 322 6.48 -27.84 -25.97
C GLU A 322 7.27 -26.52 -25.82
N GLU A 323 7.80 -26.04 -26.95
CA GLU A 323 8.69 -24.89 -27.13
C GLU A 323 8.19 -23.59 -26.43
N SER A 324 8.42 -23.45 -25.13
CA SER A 324 8.19 -22.18 -24.43
C SER A 324 9.11 -21.11 -25.01
N LYS A 325 8.52 -20.02 -25.53
CA LYS A 325 9.19 -18.95 -26.29
C LYS A 325 9.80 -17.84 -25.43
N ASP A 326 9.78 -17.97 -24.09
CA ASP A 326 10.32 -16.97 -23.16
C ASP A 326 11.85 -16.97 -23.02
N LEU A 327 12.41 -15.84 -22.57
CA LEU A 327 13.86 -15.64 -22.43
C LEU A 327 14.51 -16.64 -21.46
N LEU A 328 13.84 -16.98 -20.35
CA LEU A 328 14.36 -17.90 -19.35
C LEU A 328 14.47 -19.32 -19.91
N SER A 329 13.50 -19.76 -20.71
CA SER A 329 13.54 -21.06 -21.37
C SER A 329 14.72 -21.14 -22.35
N ALA A 330 14.97 -20.08 -23.12
CA ALA A 330 16.15 -19.98 -23.98
C ALA A 330 17.46 -19.97 -23.18
N LEU A 331 17.50 -19.29 -22.03
CA LEU A 331 18.66 -19.22 -21.15
C LEU A 331 18.97 -20.58 -20.50
N VAL A 332 17.95 -21.27 -19.97
CA VAL A 332 18.11 -22.57 -19.32
C VAL A 332 18.58 -23.61 -20.33
N ARG A 333 18.04 -23.62 -21.56
CA ARG A 333 18.53 -24.47 -22.65
C ARG A 333 19.99 -24.17 -23.00
N ALA A 334 20.33 -22.91 -23.25
CA ALA A 334 21.70 -22.49 -23.54
C ALA A 334 22.69 -22.90 -22.42
N ASN A 335 22.24 -22.90 -21.17
CA ASN A 335 23.04 -23.33 -20.03
C ASN A 335 23.18 -24.86 -19.91
N ILE A 336 22.16 -25.63 -20.29
CA ILE A 336 22.18 -27.10 -20.32
C ILE A 336 23.05 -27.60 -21.50
N ASP A 337 22.89 -26.97 -22.66
CA ASP A 337 23.57 -27.33 -23.91
C ASP A 337 25.06 -26.95 -23.92
N GLU A 338 25.50 -26.12 -22.96
CA GLU A 338 26.93 -25.81 -22.79
C GLU A 338 27.68 -27.09 -22.36
N ALA A 339 28.55 -27.55 -23.26
CA ALA A 339 29.27 -28.81 -23.12
C ALA A 339 30.34 -28.76 -22.03
N ASP A 340 30.89 -27.57 -21.74
CA ASP A 340 31.88 -27.36 -20.69
C ASP A 340 31.21 -27.01 -19.35
N PRO A 341 31.22 -27.91 -18.34
CA PRO A 341 30.60 -27.64 -17.04
C PRO A 341 31.17 -26.41 -16.33
N ALA A 342 32.43 -26.03 -16.58
CA ALA A 342 33.05 -24.85 -15.98
C ALA A 342 32.50 -23.54 -16.58
N LYS A 343 31.93 -23.60 -17.79
CA LYS A 343 31.30 -22.46 -18.45
C LYS A 343 29.87 -22.24 -18.00
N ARG A 344 29.17 -23.29 -17.56
CA ARG A 344 27.77 -23.22 -17.08
C ARG A 344 27.59 -22.22 -15.94
N LEU A 345 26.42 -21.58 -15.92
CA LEU A 345 25.92 -20.78 -14.81
C LEU A 345 25.47 -21.69 -13.67
N SER A 346 25.89 -21.37 -12.45
CA SER A 346 25.35 -22.00 -11.24
C SER A 346 23.90 -21.57 -11.00
N ASP A 347 23.20 -22.28 -10.11
CA ASP A 347 21.82 -21.93 -9.74
C ASP A 347 21.73 -20.52 -9.12
N ASP A 348 22.73 -20.14 -8.32
CA ASP A 348 22.84 -18.80 -7.76
C ASP A 348 23.07 -17.73 -8.84
N GLU A 349 23.87 -18.03 -9.86
CA GLU A 349 24.09 -17.14 -10.99
C GLU A 349 22.85 -17.03 -11.88
N LEU A 350 22.12 -18.13 -12.11
CA LEU A 350 20.85 -18.12 -12.85
C LEU A 350 19.80 -17.26 -12.14
N ALA A 351 19.63 -17.41 -10.82
CA ALA A 351 18.73 -16.58 -10.04
C ALA A 351 19.12 -15.09 -10.07
N ALA A 352 20.42 -14.81 -10.02
CA ALA A 352 20.95 -13.45 -10.14
C ALA A 352 20.67 -12.86 -11.54
N GLN A 353 20.68 -13.66 -12.61
CA GLN A 353 20.27 -13.19 -13.95
C GLN A 353 18.78 -12.89 -14.03
N VAL A 354 17.92 -13.77 -13.49
CA VAL A 354 16.46 -13.54 -13.44
C VAL A 354 16.15 -12.22 -12.74
N LEU A 355 16.75 -12.02 -11.56
CA LEU A 355 16.61 -10.77 -10.81
C LEU A 355 17.12 -9.55 -11.58
N THR A 356 18.28 -9.67 -12.23
CA THR A 356 18.84 -8.59 -13.06
C THR A 356 17.90 -8.24 -14.20
N MET A 357 17.30 -9.21 -14.88
CA MET A 357 16.39 -8.99 -16.01
C MET A 357 15.07 -8.33 -15.58
N VAL A 358 14.46 -8.76 -14.45
CA VAL A 358 13.26 -8.11 -13.91
C VAL A 358 13.54 -6.65 -13.60
N VAL A 359 14.59 -6.37 -12.81
CA VAL A 359 14.91 -5.00 -12.39
C VAL A 359 15.30 -4.12 -13.57
N ALA A 360 16.20 -4.59 -14.43
CA ALA A 360 16.74 -3.79 -15.53
C ALA A 360 15.73 -3.59 -16.67
N GLY A 361 14.96 -4.63 -17.01
CA GLY A 361 13.98 -4.59 -18.10
C GLY A 361 12.70 -3.83 -17.75
N HIS A 362 12.27 -3.87 -16.49
CA HIS A 362 11.05 -3.20 -16.04
C HIS A 362 11.22 -1.68 -15.88
N GLU A 363 12.16 -1.28 -15.02
CA GLU A 363 12.27 0.10 -14.53
C GLU A 363 12.70 1.09 -15.63
N THR A 364 13.57 0.65 -16.55
CA THR A 364 14.06 1.51 -17.64
C THR A 364 13.00 1.76 -18.71
N SER A 365 12.23 0.74 -19.08
CA SER A 365 11.17 0.85 -20.09
C SER A 365 10.03 1.77 -19.63
N PHE A 366 9.46 1.56 -18.42
CA PHE A 366 8.35 2.41 -18.01
C PHE A 366 8.77 3.86 -17.75
N THR A 367 10.00 4.08 -17.26
CA THR A 367 10.55 5.42 -17.08
C THR A 367 10.64 6.14 -18.43
N THR A 368 11.10 5.44 -19.47
CA THR A 368 11.15 5.99 -20.83
C THR A 368 9.76 6.31 -21.36
N LEU A 369 8.79 5.41 -21.20
CA LEU A 369 7.39 5.66 -21.59
C LEU A 369 6.80 6.87 -20.88
N THR A 370 7.07 7.01 -19.58
CA THR A 370 6.59 8.11 -18.75
C THR A 370 7.05 9.46 -19.29
N TRP A 371 8.35 9.61 -19.55
CA TRP A 371 8.90 10.84 -20.13
C TRP A 371 8.45 11.06 -21.58
N THR A 372 8.32 9.97 -22.36
CA THR A 372 7.82 10.06 -23.74
C THR A 372 6.41 10.66 -23.77
N LEU A 373 5.49 10.16 -22.93
CA LEU A 373 4.13 10.72 -22.86
C LEU A 373 4.13 12.17 -22.36
N ASP A 374 4.99 12.54 -21.41
CA ASP A 374 5.15 13.93 -20.97
C ASP A 374 5.58 14.86 -22.12
N PHE A 375 6.51 14.42 -22.97
CA PHE A 375 6.88 15.18 -24.17
C PHE A 375 5.71 15.31 -25.15
N LEU A 376 4.93 14.25 -25.36
CA LEU A 376 3.76 14.28 -26.23
C LEU A 376 2.61 15.14 -25.68
N VAL A 377 2.52 15.31 -24.36
CA VAL A 377 1.57 16.24 -23.74
C VAL A 377 1.99 17.69 -24.00
N LYS A 378 3.30 17.97 -23.94
CA LYS A 378 3.87 19.32 -24.15
C LYS A 378 3.91 19.74 -25.61
N ASP A 379 4.09 18.81 -26.55
CA ASP A 379 4.05 19.06 -27.99
C ASP A 379 2.96 18.23 -28.68
N LYS A 380 1.77 18.84 -28.80
CA LYS A 380 0.62 18.23 -29.46
C LYS A 380 0.84 18.00 -30.96
N ARG A 381 1.68 18.78 -31.63
CA ARG A 381 2.00 18.59 -33.05
C ARG A 381 2.71 17.26 -33.27
N VAL A 382 3.64 16.89 -32.39
CA VAL A 382 4.30 15.58 -32.42
C VAL A 382 3.27 14.46 -32.17
N GLN A 383 2.40 14.63 -31.17
CA GLN A 383 1.35 13.66 -30.86
C GLN A 383 0.42 13.38 -32.05
N ASP A 384 -0.04 14.45 -32.72
CA ASP A 384 -0.94 14.36 -33.88
C ASP A 384 -0.23 13.80 -35.12
N THR A 385 1.04 14.15 -35.33
CA THR A 385 1.86 13.60 -36.43
C THR A 385 2.09 12.10 -36.25
N LEU A 386 2.46 11.67 -35.04
CA LEU A 386 2.61 10.26 -34.71
C LEU A 386 1.30 9.51 -34.89
N ARG A 387 0.18 10.07 -34.40
CA ARG A 387 -1.13 9.46 -34.57
C ARG A 387 -1.51 9.30 -36.03
N ALA A 388 -1.22 10.30 -36.88
CA ALA A 388 -1.51 10.23 -38.31
C ALA A 388 -0.71 9.14 -39.03
N GLU A 389 0.54 8.88 -38.63
CA GLU A 389 1.31 7.73 -39.11
C GLU A 389 0.66 6.40 -38.66
N LEU A 390 0.33 6.28 -37.38
CA LEU A 390 -0.25 5.06 -36.80
C LEU A 390 -1.64 4.73 -37.37
N LEU A 391 -2.41 5.73 -37.78
CA LEU A 391 -3.72 5.55 -38.43
C LEU A 391 -3.63 5.02 -39.87
N LYS A 392 -2.46 5.14 -40.51
CA LYS A 392 -2.23 4.56 -41.84
C LYS A 392 -1.91 3.07 -41.78
N ASP A 393 -1.09 2.65 -40.81
CA ASP A 393 -0.71 1.24 -40.61
C ASP A 393 -1.84 0.43 -39.98
N MET A 394 -2.51 1.01 -38.99
CA MET A 394 -3.68 0.44 -38.33
C MET A 394 -4.90 1.27 -38.75
N PRO A 395 -5.78 0.85 -39.66
CA PRO A 395 -7.00 1.62 -39.97
C PRO A 395 -8.16 1.36 -38.98
N SER A 396 -8.34 0.15 -38.49
CA SER A 396 -9.41 -0.25 -37.55
C SER A 396 -8.97 -0.15 -36.08
N PRO A 397 -9.88 0.18 -35.13
CA PRO A 397 -9.57 0.18 -33.69
C PRO A 397 -9.06 -1.16 -33.14
N SER A 398 -9.36 -2.27 -33.81
CA SER A 398 -8.94 -3.62 -33.47
C SER A 398 -7.59 -4.03 -34.06
N ASP A 399 -7.00 -3.21 -34.93
CA ASP A 399 -5.78 -3.60 -35.65
C ASP A 399 -4.56 -3.52 -34.74
N ASP A 400 -3.70 -4.52 -34.88
CA ASP A 400 -2.41 -4.60 -34.22
C ASP A 400 -1.34 -3.87 -35.04
N PRO A 401 -0.33 -3.26 -34.39
CA PRO A 401 0.79 -2.66 -35.11
C PRO A 401 1.56 -3.73 -35.89
N SER A 402 1.86 -3.45 -37.16
CA SER A 402 2.58 -4.40 -38.00
C SER A 402 4.02 -4.62 -37.51
N MET A 403 4.57 -5.82 -37.73
CA MET A 403 5.99 -6.09 -37.44
C MET A 403 6.92 -5.15 -38.22
N GLU A 404 6.52 -4.75 -39.43
CA GLU A 404 7.25 -3.80 -40.27
C GLU A 404 7.30 -2.41 -39.61
N LEU A 405 6.18 -1.90 -39.10
CA LEU A 405 6.12 -0.65 -38.35
C LEU A 405 7.04 -0.68 -37.12
N LEU A 406 6.98 -1.77 -36.33
CA LEU A 406 7.75 -1.87 -35.09
C LEU A 406 9.27 -2.03 -35.33
N GLN A 407 9.66 -2.71 -36.41
CA GLN A 407 11.07 -2.93 -36.75
C GLN A 407 11.71 -1.82 -37.57
N SER A 408 10.90 -0.91 -38.14
CA SER A 408 11.42 0.24 -38.86
C SER A 408 12.30 1.12 -37.97
N ASN A 409 13.43 1.58 -38.52
CA ASN A 409 14.40 2.46 -37.85
C ASN A 409 14.38 3.89 -38.42
N SER A 410 13.35 4.22 -39.21
CA SER A 410 13.25 5.48 -39.95
C SER A 410 11.84 6.06 -39.96
N ASN A 411 10.86 5.39 -39.35
CA ASN A 411 9.52 5.93 -39.20
C ASN A 411 9.45 6.94 -38.04
N TYR A 412 8.35 7.68 -37.96
CA TYR A 412 8.18 8.71 -36.96
C TYR A 412 8.05 8.13 -35.54
N LEU A 413 7.45 6.95 -35.39
CA LEU A 413 7.46 6.21 -34.12
C LEU A 413 8.88 5.94 -33.60
N ASP A 414 9.80 5.48 -34.45
CA ASP A 414 11.21 5.28 -34.09
C ASP A 414 11.90 6.59 -33.73
N ALA A 415 11.67 7.64 -34.52
CA ALA A 415 12.18 8.97 -34.24
C ALA A 415 11.75 9.50 -32.87
N VAL A 416 10.49 9.29 -32.48
CA VAL A 416 9.95 9.66 -31.16
C VAL A 416 10.65 8.88 -30.04
N VAL A 417 10.84 7.56 -30.20
CA VAL A 417 11.53 6.72 -29.20
C VAL A 417 13.00 7.12 -29.05
N LYS A 418 13.73 7.31 -30.17
CA LYS A 418 15.13 7.71 -30.17
C LYS A 418 15.32 9.08 -29.52
N GLU A 419 14.46 10.05 -29.87
CA GLU A 419 14.53 11.39 -29.27
C GLU A 419 14.21 11.38 -27.77
N SER A 420 13.27 10.52 -27.34
CA SER A 420 12.92 10.39 -25.92
C SER A 420 14.10 9.89 -25.09
N LEU A 421 14.80 8.85 -25.58
CA LEU A 421 16.00 8.30 -24.95
C LEU A 421 17.20 9.27 -24.96
N ARG A 422 17.27 10.15 -25.95
CA ARG A 422 18.29 11.21 -26.04
C ARG A 422 18.05 12.31 -25.00
N VAL A 423 16.83 12.85 -24.96
CA VAL A 423 16.48 13.98 -24.08
C VAL A 423 16.43 13.56 -22.61
N VAL A 424 15.92 12.36 -22.32
CA VAL A 424 15.99 11.77 -20.97
C VAL A 424 16.49 10.34 -21.08
N THR A 425 17.78 10.16 -20.82
CA THR A 425 18.38 8.83 -20.74
C THR A 425 18.08 8.22 -19.36
N PRO A 426 17.38 7.07 -19.27
CA PRO A 426 16.96 6.52 -17.99
C PRO A 426 18.11 6.29 -17.02
N VAL A 427 19.25 5.79 -17.50
CA VAL A 427 20.50 5.64 -16.74
C VAL A 427 21.53 6.62 -17.30
N PRO A 428 21.67 7.83 -16.73
CA PRO A 428 22.36 8.93 -17.38
C PRO A 428 23.90 8.86 -17.27
N ALA A 429 24.43 8.03 -16.37
CA ALA A 429 25.87 7.91 -16.13
C ALA A 429 26.31 6.48 -15.78
N ALA A 430 27.53 6.13 -16.18
CA ALA A 430 28.18 4.85 -15.87
C ALA A 430 29.58 5.08 -15.29
N SER A 431 29.84 4.53 -14.09
CA SER A 431 31.13 4.65 -13.41
C SER A 431 32.04 3.42 -13.59
N ARG A 432 33.35 3.63 -13.65
CA ARG A 432 34.38 2.58 -13.57
C ARG A 432 35.49 2.99 -12.59
N LYS A 433 36.10 2.03 -11.92
CA LYS A 433 37.29 2.25 -11.08
C LYS A 433 38.52 1.75 -11.83
N CYS A 434 39.50 2.62 -12.00
CA CYS A 434 40.79 2.29 -12.57
C CYS A 434 41.55 1.37 -11.59
N VAL A 435 41.98 0.19 -12.04
CA VAL A 435 42.63 -0.81 -11.18
C VAL A 435 44.16 -0.84 -11.31
N ILE A 436 44.68 -0.13 -12.29
CA ILE A 436 46.10 0.12 -12.53
C ILE A 436 46.31 1.62 -12.82
N ASP A 437 47.56 2.08 -12.87
CA ASP A 437 47.84 3.44 -13.36
C ASP A 437 47.68 3.47 -14.89
N ASP A 438 47.00 4.48 -15.42
CA ASP A 438 46.69 4.58 -16.84
C ASP A 438 46.71 6.05 -17.31
N VAL A 439 46.53 6.30 -18.62
CA VAL A 439 46.48 7.64 -19.21
C VAL A 439 45.25 7.77 -20.11
N ILE A 440 44.43 8.81 -19.87
CA ILE A 440 43.27 9.16 -20.69
C ILE A 440 43.49 10.56 -21.25
N ASP A 441 43.45 10.71 -22.58
CA ASP A 441 43.61 11.99 -23.30
C ASP A 441 44.80 12.83 -22.81
N GLY A 442 45.92 12.17 -22.53
CA GLY A 442 47.16 12.81 -22.06
C GLY A 442 47.22 13.06 -20.55
N TYR A 443 46.13 12.83 -19.80
CA TYR A 443 46.11 12.95 -18.35
C TYR A 443 46.40 11.64 -17.65
N LYS A 444 47.25 11.67 -16.62
CA LYS A 444 47.53 10.51 -15.77
C LYS A 444 46.33 10.21 -14.89
N ILE A 445 45.91 8.95 -14.88
CA ILE A 445 44.82 8.41 -14.08
C ILE A 445 45.41 7.39 -13.10
N PRO A 446 45.66 7.76 -11.83
CA PRO A 446 46.20 6.84 -10.85
C PRO A 446 45.24 5.68 -10.55
N LYS A 447 45.82 4.55 -10.16
CA LYS A 447 45.10 3.39 -9.63
C LYS A 447 44.18 3.83 -8.49
N GLY A 448 42.93 3.39 -8.57
CA GLY A 448 41.90 3.70 -7.59
C GLY A 448 40.97 4.83 -8.00
N THR A 449 41.34 5.62 -9.01
CA THR A 449 40.51 6.71 -9.55
C THR A 449 39.19 6.17 -10.10
N VAL A 450 38.09 6.89 -9.85
CA VAL A 450 36.78 6.55 -10.43
C VAL A 450 36.48 7.51 -11.58
N VAL A 451 36.22 6.92 -12.74
CA VAL A 451 35.92 7.59 -14.00
C VAL A 451 34.43 7.42 -14.33
N TYR A 452 33.78 8.50 -14.74
CA TYR A 452 32.38 8.56 -15.15
C TYR A 452 32.26 8.86 -16.64
N LEU A 453 31.47 8.05 -17.34
CA LEU A 453 30.88 8.41 -18.62
C LEU A 453 29.46 8.90 -18.35
N ILE A 454 29.10 10.05 -18.89
CA ILE A 454 27.79 10.67 -18.65
C ILE A 454 27.06 10.84 -20.00
N SER A 455 26.25 9.84 -20.34
CA SER A 455 25.45 9.81 -21.58
C SER A 455 24.54 11.03 -21.69
N ASP A 456 23.93 11.47 -20.58
CA ASP A 456 23.02 12.63 -20.59
C ASP A 456 23.70 13.94 -21.03
N VAL A 457 24.97 14.13 -20.62
CA VAL A 457 25.76 15.30 -21.02
C VAL A 457 26.10 15.22 -22.51
N ILE A 458 26.50 14.05 -23.00
CA ILE A 458 26.85 13.83 -24.41
C ILE A 458 25.62 14.03 -25.31
N HIS A 459 24.47 13.48 -24.92
CA HIS A 459 23.22 13.58 -25.66
C HIS A 459 22.66 14.99 -25.76
N LYS A 460 23.13 15.91 -24.91
CA LYS A 460 22.69 17.32 -24.85
C LYS A 460 23.81 18.30 -25.18
N LYS A 461 24.95 17.81 -25.67
CA LYS A 461 26.07 18.67 -26.05
C LYS A 461 25.72 19.42 -27.32
N GLU A 462 25.63 20.75 -27.23
CA GLU A 462 25.28 21.65 -28.36
C GLU A 462 26.23 21.47 -29.55
N GLU A 463 27.52 21.18 -29.30
CA GLU A 463 28.52 20.90 -30.32
C GLU A 463 28.19 19.67 -31.18
N LEU A 464 27.47 18.69 -30.62
CA LEU A 464 27.12 17.44 -31.29
C LEU A 464 25.71 17.49 -31.88
N TRP A 465 24.76 18.13 -31.19
CA TRP A 465 23.33 18.08 -31.51
C TRP A 465 22.75 19.40 -32.02
N GLY A 466 23.53 20.48 -32.06
CA GLY A 466 23.11 21.81 -32.47
C GLY A 466 22.54 22.68 -31.33
N PRO A 467 22.13 23.91 -31.62
CA PRO A 467 21.60 24.84 -30.62
C PRO A 467 20.27 24.36 -30.00
N ASP A 468 19.54 23.48 -30.69
CA ASP A 468 18.29 22.87 -30.21
C ASP A 468 18.51 21.56 -29.44
N ALA A 469 19.74 21.29 -28.97
CA ALA A 469 20.11 20.05 -28.27
C ALA A 469 19.27 19.75 -27.02
N LEU A 470 18.69 20.77 -26.38
CA LEU A 470 17.85 20.61 -25.20
C LEU A 470 16.37 20.40 -25.52
N GLU A 471 15.96 20.59 -26.78
CA GLU A 471 14.57 20.47 -27.22
C GLU A 471 14.24 19.03 -27.64
N PHE A 472 13.00 18.62 -27.39
CA PHE A 472 12.46 17.35 -27.88
C PHE A 472 11.95 17.52 -29.33
N LYS A 473 12.71 17.03 -30.30
CA LYS A 473 12.44 17.23 -31.73
C LYS A 473 12.67 15.95 -32.54
N PRO A 474 11.67 15.06 -32.64
CA PRO A 474 11.79 13.79 -33.38
C PRO A 474 12.20 13.96 -34.86
N GLU A 475 11.87 15.08 -35.49
CA GLU A 475 12.15 15.33 -36.91
C GLU A 475 13.65 15.27 -37.26
N ARG A 476 14.54 15.42 -36.27
CA ARG A 476 16.00 15.31 -36.49
C ARG A 476 16.44 13.92 -36.95
N TRP A 477 15.62 12.91 -36.72
CA TRP A 477 15.89 11.52 -37.10
C TRP A 477 15.39 11.18 -38.51
N LEU A 478 14.61 12.05 -39.17
CA LEU A 478 13.98 11.80 -40.47
C LEU A 478 14.69 12.41 -41.69
N GLN A 479 15.71 13.25 -41.49
CA GLN A 479 16.42 13.93 -42.58
C GLN A 479 17.40 12.98 -43.30
N GLU A 480 17.73 13.22 -44.58
CA GLU A 480 18.78 12.45 -45.28
C GLU A 480 20.13 12.63 -44.55
N GLY A 481 20.66 11.55 -43.96
CA GLY A 481 21.78 11.56 -43.00
C GLY A 481 21.41 11.55 -41.51
N GLY A 482 20.13 11.29 -41.17
CA GLY A 482 19.48 11.47 -39.87
C GLY A 482 20.28 11.08 -38.61
N ALA A 483 20.21 11.95 -37.60
CA ALA A 483 21.01 12.04 -36.37
C ALA A 483 22.55 11.81 -36.47
N LEU A 484 23.12 11.74 -37.68
CA LEU A 484 24.45 11.21 -38.05
C LEU A 484 24.51 9.66 -38.17
N ALA A 485 23.58 9.06 -38.92
CA ALA A 485 23.53 7.67 -39.38
C ALA A 485 23.96 6.59 -38.34
N ASP A 486 23.10 6.34 -37.34
CA ASP A 486 23.03 5.18 -36.42
C ASP A 486 24.33 4.68 -35.72
N SER A 487 25.38 5.50 -35.62
CA SER A 487 26.73 5.20 -35.10
C SER A 487 27.49 4.15 -35.92
N ALA A 488 27.93 4.54 -37.12
CA ALA A 488 28.66 3.68 -38.04
C ALA A 488 29.98 3.12 -37.46
N ASP A 489 30.29 1.90 -37.89
CA ASP A 489 31.38 1.02 -37.47
C ASP A 489 32.76 1.70 -37.39
N ALA A 490 33.63 1.08 -36.58
CA ALA A 490 35.01 1.46 -36.32
C ALA A 490 35.89 1.67 -37.57
N GLU A 491 35.41 1.31 -38.76
CA GLU A 491 36.08 1.46 -40.06
C GLU A 491 35.65 2.69 -40.88
N SER A 492 34.57 3.41 -40.52
CA SER A 492 33.97 4.47 -41.38
C SER A 492 34.22 5.93 -40.98
N GLY A 493 34.90 6.19 -39.85
CA GLY A 493 35.40 7.53 -39.52
C GLY A 493 34.37 8.59 -39.11
N ARG A 494 33.13 8.25 -38.72
CA ARG A 494 32.14 9.22 -38.19
C ARG A 494 31.59 8.85 -36.78
N ALA A 495 31.88 9.71 -35.79
CA ALA A 495 31.20 9.98 -34.51
C ALA A 495 30.86 8.83 -33.50
N PHE A 496 31.81 7.93 -33.21
CA PHE A 496 31.71 6.94 -32.12
C PHE A 496 31.38 7.59 -30.76
N GLY A 497 30.39 7.06 -30.04
CA GLY A 497 30.07 7.50 -28.68
C GLY A 497 29.09 8.68 -28.56
N THR A 498 28.45 9.10 -29.65
CA THR A 498 27.57 10.30 -29.68
C THR A 498 26.13 10.04 -29.22
N TYR A 499 25.56 8.88 -29.56
CA TYR A 499 24.25 8.43 -29.10
C TYR A 499 24.37 7.06 -28.44
N ILE A 500 24.34 7.04 -27.11
CA ILE A 500 24.71 5.90 -26.27
C ILE A 500 23.73 5.65 -25.11
N PRO A 501 22.39 5.67 -25.34
CA PRO A 501 21.41 5.43 -24.27
C PRO A 501 21.49 4.01 -23.70
N PHE A 502 22.09 3.08 -24.44
CA PHE A 502 22.32 1.69 -24.06
C PHE A 502 23.80 1.39 -23.78
N LEU A 503 24.63 2.42 -23.58
CA LEU A 503 26.10 2.35 -23.50
C LEU A 503 26.75 1.77 -24.77
N VAL A 504 28.08 1.65 -24.75
CA VAL A 504 28.89 1.17 -25.88
C VAL A 504 29.85 0.05 -25.46
N GLY A 505 30.39 -0.64 -26.47
CA GLY A 505 31.39 -1.69 -26.30
C GLY A 505 30.84 -3.01 -25.77
N PRO A 506 31.72 -3.95 -25.35
CA PRO A 506 31.37 -5.29 -24.87
C PRO A 506 30.45 -5.35 -23.65
N ARG A 507 30.24 -4.20 -22.97
CA ARG A 507 29.36 -4.06 -21.81
C ARG A 507 28.10 -3.25 -22.11
N ASN A 508 27.75 -3.03 -23.38
CA ASN A 508 26.49 -2.41 -23.77
C ASN A 508 25.27 -3.26 -23.38
N CYS A 509 24.09 -2.63 -23.33
CA CYS A 509 22.85 -3.28 -22.92
C CYS A 509 22.53 -4.47 -23.82
N ILE A 510 22.38 -5.65 -23.20
CA ILE A 510 21.99 -6.87 -23.92
C ILE A 510 20.50 -6.86 -24.31
N GLY A 511 19.66 -6.14 -23.54
CA GLY A 511 18.22 -6.02 -23.74
C GLY A 511 17.77 -4.89 -24.66
N MET A 512 18.69 -4.23 -25.38
CA MET A 512 18.38 -3.05 -26.20
C MET A 512 17.21 -3.28 -27.17
N LYS A 513 17.25 -4.37 -27.94
CA LYS A 513 16.21 -4.67 -28.93
C LYS A 513 14.86 -4.99 -28.28
N PHE A 514 14.88 -5.67 -27.13
CA PHE A 514 13.68 -5.97 -26.35
C PHE A 514 13.01 -4.67 -25.91
N ALA A 515 13.78 -3.76 -25.29
CA ALA A 515 13.27 -2.49 -24.79
C ALA A 515 12.70 -1.63 -25.93
N VAL A 516 13.41 -1.48 -27.05
CA VAL A 516 12.92 -0.65 -28.18
C VAL A 516 11.61 -1.19 -28.75
N LEU A 517 11.48 -2.50 -28.94
CA LEU A 517 10.23 -3.10 -29.44
C LEU A 517 9.08 -3.00 -28.44
N GLU A 518 9.35 -3.20 -27.14
CA GLU A 518 8.37 -3.00 -26.08
C GLU A 518 7.85 -1.56 -26.05
N LEU A 519 8.75 -0.57 -26.10
CA LEU A 519 8.40 0.85 -26.13
C LEU A 519 7.51 1.18 -27.33
N LYS A 520 7.90 0.73 -28.52
CA LYS A 520 7.15 0.97 -29.76
C LYS A 520 5.76 0.33 -29.74
N ALA A 521 5.63 -0.91 -29.24
CA ALA A 521 4.36 -1.61 -29.16
C ALA A 521 3.38 -0.92 -28.20
N ILE A 522 3.85 -0.49 -27.02
CA ILE A 522 3.00 0.22 -26.06
C ILE A 522 2.61 1.60 -26.59
N LEU A 523 3.57 2.38 -27.11
CA LEU A 523 3.29 3.73 -27.63
C LEU A 523 2.34 3.73 -28.82
N SER A 524 2.49 2.78 -29.75
CA SER A 524 1.64 2.70 -30.95
C SER A 524 0.17 2.46 -30.58
N VAL A 525 -0.10 1.56 -29.64
CA VAL A 525 -1.47 1.28 -29.16
C VAL A 525 -2.03 2.48 -28.39
N LEU A 526 -1.23 3.09 -27.51
CA LEU A 526 -1.69 4.19 -26.66
C LEU A 526 -1.98 5.48 -27.45
N VAL A 527 -1.05 5.95 -28.30
CA VAL A 527 -1.20 7.21 -29.06
C VAL A 527 -2.29 7.12 -30.13
N ARG A 528 -2.48 5.93 -30.70
CA ARG A 528 -3.58 5.64 -31.61
C ARG A 528 -4.95 5.85 -30.96
N ASN A 529 -5.15 5.30 -29.76
CA ASN A 529 -6.47 5.20 -29.13
C ASN A 529 -6.81 6.43 -28.28
N PHE A 530 -5.80 7.15 -27.78
CA PHE A 530 -5.99 8.22 -26.82
C PHE A 530 -5.34 9.53 -27.24
N GLU A 531 -5.90 10.61 -26.69
CA GLU A 531 -5.26 11.91 -26.67
C GLU A 531 -4.83 12.24 -25.24
N PHE A 532 -3.57 12.68 -25.13
CA PHE A 532 -2.94 13.04 -23.87
C PHE A 532 -2.86 14.56 -23.75
N SER A 533 -3.15 15.06 -22.56
CA SER A 533 -3.17 16.49 -22.25
C SER A 533 -2.82 16.72 -20.78
N GLU A 534 -2.44 17.94 -20.43
CA GLU A 534 -2.15 18.28 -19.03
C GLU A 534 -3.37 18.02 -18.14
N SER A 535 -3.12 17.43 -16.97
CA SER A 535 -4.16 17.25 -15.95
C SER A 535 -4.53 18.61 -15.37
N LEU A 536 -5.82 18.82 -15.13
CA LEU A 536 -6.30 20.02 -14.43
C LEU A 536 -5.70 20.15 -13.03
N SER A 537 -5.26 19.03 -12.44
CA SER A 537 -4.60 19.02 -11.13
C SER A 537 -3.13 19.45 -11.17
N GLU A 538 -2.52 19.55 -12.36
CA GLU A 538 -1.12 19.93 -12.55
C GLU A 538 -0.93 21.39 -12.98
N LEU A 539 -1.98 22.07 -13.47
CA LEU A 539 -1.90 23.43 -14.04
C LEU A 539 -1.34 24.49 -13.05
N ASP A 540 -1.61 24.35 -11.75
CA ASP A 540 -1.19 25.30 -10.72
C ASP A 540 0.08 24.87 -9.96
N LEU A 541 0.68 23.74 -10.34
CA LEU A 541 1.85 23.18 -9.64
C LEU A 541 3.14 23.57 -10.36
N PRO A 542 4.27 23.72 -9.64
CA PRO A 542 5.56 23.95 -10.28
C PRO A 542 5.92 22.77 -11.21
N PRO A 543 6.69 23.03 -12.29
CA PRO A 543 7.12 21.97 -13.20
C PRO A 543 7.75 20.80 -12.46
N VAL A 544 7.38 19.59 -12.87
CA VAL A 544 7.92 18.34 -12.32
C VAL A 544 9.44 18.32 -12.54
N LYS A 545 10.19 18.10 -11.46
CA LYS A 545 11.65 18.05 -11.49
C LYS A 545 12.14 16.64 -11.72
N LYS A 546 13.31 16.50 -12.32
CA LYS A 546 14.01 15.21 -12.46
C LYS A 546 14.76 14.88 -11.18
N THR A 547 14.71 13.62 -10.76
CA THR A 547 15.48 13.07 -9.63
C THR A 547 16.17 11.78 -10.05
N LEU A 548 17.37 11.52 -9.55
CA LEU A 548 18.12 10.31 -9.87
C LEU A 548 17.96 9.29 -8.72
N LYS A 549 17.42 8.12 -9.03
CA LYS A 549 17.49 6.95 -8.12
C LYS A 549 18.48 5.94 -8.72
N ILE A 550 17.99 4.79 -9.20
CA ILE A 550 18.71 3.98 -10.20
C ILE A 550 18.52 4.58 -11.59
N VAL A 551 17.32 5.10 -11.85
CA VAL A 551 16.92 5.75 -13.10
C VAL A 551 16.40 7.16 -12.84
N VAL A 552 16.32 7.99 -13.88
CA VAL A 552 15.79 9.37 -13.83
C VAL A 552 14.27 9.35 -13.68
N LYS A 553 13.76 9.64 -12.49
CA LYS A 553 12.32 9.67 -12.17
C LYS A 553 11.82 11.08 -11.89
N PRO A 554 10.53 11.35 -12.07
CA PRO A 554 9.94 12.58 -11.60
C PRO A 554 9.98 12.66 -10.07
N ASP A 555 10.14 13.87 -9.52
CA ASP A 555 10.19 14.13 -8.08
C ASP A 555 8.87 13.88 -7.35
N ARG A 556 7.76 13.85 -8.11
CA ARG A 556 6.41 13.56 -7.66
C ARG A 556 5.62 12.77 -8.72
N PRO A 557 4.49 12.14 -8.37
CA PRO A 557 3.59 11.51 -9.34
C PRO A 557 3.30 12.44 -10.52
N LEU A 558 3.71 12.04 -11.73
CA LEU A 558 3.43 12.76 -12.96
C LEU A 558 2.02 12.40 -13.42
N LYS A 559 1.10 13.36 -13.32
CA LYS A 559 -0.29 13.15 -13.73
C LYS A 559 -0.57 13.75 -15.09
N MET A 560 -1.32 13.02 -15.90
CA MET A 560 -1.83 13.52 -17.16
C MET A 560 -3.27 13.08 -17.38
N SER A 561 -3.95 13.80 -18.25
CA SER A 561 -5.34 13.56 -18.56
C SER A 561 -5.49 12.88 -19.91
N VAL A 562 -6.28 11.82 -19.93
CA VAL A 562 -6.48 10.94 -21.07
C VAL A 562 -7.94 11.00 -21.50
N ARG A 563 -8.16 11.12 -22.81
CA ARG A 563 -9.49 10.97 -23.44
C ARG A 563 -9.41 10.05 -24.65
N GLN A 564 -10.50 9.36 -24.95
CA GLN A 564 -10.58 8.50 -26.13
C GLN A 564 -10.66 9.35 -27.40
N TRP A 565 -9.76 9.11 -28.36
CA TRP A 565 -9.71 9.88 -29.61
C TRP A 565 -10.84 9.52 -30.58
N LEU A 566 -11.19 8.23 -30.68
CA LEU A 566 -12.17 7.68 -31.65
C LEU A 566 -13.60 8.28 -31.53
N LEU A 567 -13.94 8.96 -30.44
CA LEU A 567 -15.23 9.64 -30.27
C LEU A 567 -15.31 11.03 -30.97
N GLN A 568 -14.21 11.55 -31.53
CA GLN A 568 -14.21 12.88 -32.15
C GLN A 568 -14.94 12.98 -33.50
N ILE A 569 -15.21 11.88 -34.21
CA ILE A 569 -15.95 11.94 -35.49
C ILE A 569 -17.44 12.30 -35.26
N VAL A 570 -17.96 12.16 -34.05
CA VAL A 570 -19.39 12.39 -33.75
C VAL A 570 -19.66 13.68 -32.97
N THR A 571 -18.66 14.32 -32.34
CA THR A 571 -18.93 15.40 -31.36
C THR A 571 -18.27 16.76 -31.62
N ASN A 572 -17.46 16.94 -32.66
CA ASN A 572 -16.74 18.22 -32.88
C ASN A 572 -17.48 19.22 -33.80
N GLY A 573 -18.78 19.40 -33.57
CA GLY A 573 -19.60 20.44 -34.21
C GLY A 573 -19.89 21.67 -33.34
N GLN A 574 -19.47 21.70 -32.07
CA GLN A 574 -19.77 22.81 -31.17
C GLN A 574 -18.59 23.08 -30.23
N HIS A 575 -18.25 24.37 -30.09
CA HIS A 575 -17.18 24.96 -29.27
C HIS A 575 -15.90 25.43 -29.99
N ALA A 576 -16.09 26.15 -31.09
CA ALA A 576 -15.18 27.21 -31.50
C ALA A 576 -15.76 28.57 -31.06
N ALA A 577 -15.48 29.00 -29.82
CA ALA A 577 -15.58 30.40 -29.41
C ALA A 577 -14.98 30.55 -28.00
N LEU A 578 -13.77 31.09 -27.92
CA LEU A 578 -13.49 32.33 -27.19
C LEU A 578 -11.99 32.63 -27.28
N GLN A 579 -11.70 33.67 -28.06
CA GLN A 579 -10.37 34.21 -28.34
C GLN A 579 -9.83 35.05 -27.17
N ARG A 580 -8.50 34.94 -27.02
CA ARG A 580 -7.48 35.98 -26.78
C ARG A 580 -7.78 37.12 -25.80
N VAL A 581 -6.88 37.29 -24.81
CA VAL A 581 -6.64 38.59 -24.16
C VAL A 581 -5.14 38.86 -24.00
N ASN A 582 -4.78 40.12 -24.30
CA ASN A 582 -3.45 40.73 -24.40
C ASN A 582 -2.79 41.07 -23.04
N THR A 583 -1.50 40.72 -22.97
CA THR A 583 -0.28 41.41 -22.47
C THR A 583 -0.26 42.53 -21.39
N HIS A 584 -1.33 42.88 -20.66
CA HIS A 584 -1.24 43.82 -19.52
C HIS A 584 -1.39 43.18 -18.12
N SER A 585 -1.44 41.85 -18.01
CA SER A 585 -1.88 41.12 -16.80
C SER A 585 -0.77 40.68 -15.81
N VAL A 586 0.51 41.00 -16.06
CA VAL A 586 1.62 40.48 -15.23
C VAL A 586 1.63 41.08 -13.81
N LEU A 587 1.08 42.28 -13.60
CA LEU A 587 0.94 42.88 -12.26
C LEU A 587 -0.37 42.49 -11.53
N ALA A 588 -1.37 41.98 -12.25
CA ALA A 588 -2.60 41.43 -11.67
C ALA A 588 -2.49 39.92 -11.34
N ALA A 589 -1.61 39.20 -12.03
CA ALA A 589 -1.38 37.76 -11.86
C ALA A 589 -0.84 37.40 -10.46
N ALA A 590 -0.05 38.28 -9.83
CA ALA A 590 0.43 38.08 -8.46
C ALA A 590 -0.71 38.19 -7.41
N SER A 591 -1.72 39.03 -7.68
CA SER A 591 -2.93 39.13 -6.85
C SER A 591 -3.88 37.95 -7.07
N ALA A 592 -3.94 37.40 -8.30
CA ALA A 592 -4.79 36.26 -8.67
C ALA A 592 -4.23 34.90 -8.23
N ALA A 593 -2.91 34.72 -8.16
CA ALA A 593 -2.28 33.47 -7.71
C ALA A 593 -2.55 33.14 -6.22
N ILE A 594 -2.86 34.16 -5.41
CA ILE A 594 -3.33 33.99 -4.02
C ILE A 594 -4.84 34.25 -3.95
N GLY A 595 -5.33 35.25 -4.67
CA GLY A 595 -6.72 35.69 -4.65
C GLY A 595 -7.68 34.67 -5.25
N LEU A 596 -7.35 33.96 -6.33
CA LEU A 596 -8.25 32.97 -6.94
C LEU A 596 -8.36 31.69 -6.09
N PRO A 597 -7.28 31.08 -5.58
CA PRO A 597 -7.40 29.98 -4.62
C PRO A 597 -8.09 30.41 -3.32
N LEU A 598 -7.84 31.62 -2.84
CA LEU A 598 -8.51 32.17 -1.67
C LEU A 598 -10.00 32.44 -1.94
N CYS A 599 -10.36 32.98 -3.10
CA CYS A 599 -11.75 33.18 -3.54
C CYS A 599 -12.44 31.84 -3.79
N LEU A 600 -11.76 30.84 -4.35
CA LEU A 600 -12.28 29.48 -4.51
C LEU A 600 -12.45 28.78 -3.17
N PHE A 601 -11.54 29.00 -2.22
CA PHE A 601 -11.64 28.51 -0.85
C PHE A 601 -12.80 29.19 -0.12
N ILE A 602 -12.91 30.52 -0.17
CA ILE A 602 -14.04 31.30 0.36
C ILE A 602 -15.34 30.87 -0.33
N TYR A 603 -15.33 30.67 -1.64
CA TYR A 603 -16.50 30.21 -2.38
C TYR A 603 -16.93 28.83 -1.93
N ARG A 604 -16.01 27.85 -1.87
CA ARG A 604 -16.32 26.47 -1.49
C ARG A 604 -16.67 26.30 -0.01
N THR A 605 -16.10 27.12 0.88
CA THR A 605 -16.29 26.98 2.33
C THR A 605 -17.32 27.94 2.93
N LEU A 606 -17.55 29.11 2.32
CA LEU A 606 -18.47 30.13 2.83
C LEU A 606 -19.61 30.40 1.84
N VAL A 607 -19.33 30.75 0.58
CA VAL A 607 -20.39 31.22 -0.33
C VAL A 607 -21.33 30.08 -0.76
N HIS A 608 -20.77 29.03 -1.36
CA HIS A 608 -21.54 27.91 -1.87
C HIS A 608 -22.32 27.20 -0.76
N PRO A 609 -21.76 26.82 0.40
CA PRO A 609 -22.52 26.10 1.43
C PRO A 609 -23.64 26.92 2.09
N PHE A 610 -23.57 28.25 2.12
CA PHE A 610 -24.55 29.09 2.83
C PHE A 610 -25.59 29.70 1.89
N PHE A 611 -25.21 30.10 0.68
CA PHE A 611 -26.06 30.91 -0.19
C PHE A 611 -26.49 30.19 -1.48
N ILE A 612 -25.70 29.24 -1.99
CA ILE A 612 -25.96 28.60 -3.29
C ILE A 612 -26.49 27.17 -3.13
N ASN A 613 -25.92 26.41 -2.19
CA ASN A 613 -26.26 25.02 -2.01
C ASN A 613 -27.76 24.91 -1.64
N PRO A 614 -28.56 24.14 -2.39
CA PRO A 614 -30.00 24.02 -2.12
C PRO A 614 -30.31 23.46 -0.73
N LEU A 615 -29.36 22.74 -0.12
CA LEU A 615 -29.43 22.29 1.28
C LEU A 615 -29.46 23.45 2.28
N ALA A 616 -29.15 24.68 1.88
CA ALA A 616 -29.34 25.86 2.73
C ALA A 616 -30.80 26.01 3.20
N LYS A 617 -31.77 25.52 2.42
CA LYS A 617 -33.20 25.51 2.74
C LYS A 617 -33.62 24.41 3.71
N VAL A 618 -32.77 23.42 3.94
CA VAL A 618 -33.05 22.36 4.92
C VAL A 618 -32.88 22.93 6.33
N PRO A 619 -33.89 22.80 7.23
CA PRO A 619 -33.80 23.26 8.62
C PRO A 619 -32.60 22.66 9.34
N GLY A 620 -31.94 23.42 10.22
CA GLY A 620 -30.84 22.88 11.03
C GLY A 620 -30.15 23.93 11.89
N PRO A 621 -29.31 23.50 12.84
CA PRO A 621 -28.65 24.38 13.79
C PRO A 621 -27.85 25.49 13.10
N PRO A 622 -27.92 26.74 13.61
CA PRO A 622 -27.09 27.82 13.11
C PRO A 622 -25.61 27.53 13.43
N VAL A 623 -24.72 28.03 12.57
CA VAL A 623 -23.27 28.00 12.81
C VAL A 623 -22.70 29.35 12.45
N ASN A 624 -21.64 29.74 13.14
CA ASN A 624 -20.80 30.85 12.67
C ASN A 624 -20.07 30.37 11.40
N PRO A 625 -20.21 31.06 10.25
CA PRO A 625 -19.57 30.66 9.00
C PRO A 625 -18.05 30.52 9.09
N PHE A 626 -17.39 31.26 10.00
CA PHE A 626 -15.94 31.38 10.08
C PHE A 626 -15.26 30.33 10.97
N THR A 627 -15.98 29.46 11.66
CA THR A 627 -15.37 28.50 12.60
C THR A 627 -14.77 27.27 11.92
N PHE A 628 -15.00 27.05 10.61
CA PHE A 628 -14.56 25.91 9.77
C PHE A 628 -14.82 24.50 10.32
N LEU A 629 -15.35 24.36 11.54
CA LEU A 629 -15.70 23.11 12.21
C LEU A 629 -17.22 22.87 12.20
N GLY A 630 -18.01 23.85 11.73
CA GLY A 630 -19.47 23.74 11.64
C GLY A 630 -20.10 23.42 13.00
N ASN A 631 -20.94 22.38 13.04
CA ASN A 631 -21.61 21.88 14.24
C ASN A 631 -20.76 20.87 15.04
N LEU A 632 -19.55 20.51 14.59
CA LEU A 632 -18.73 19.51 15.29
C LEU A 632 -18.44 19.84 16.75
N PRO A 633 -18.14 21.09 17.15
CA PRO A 633 -17.91 21.39 18.56
C PRO A 633 -19.13 21.10 19.44
N ASP A 634 -20.35 21.46 18.98
CA ASP A 634 -21.59 21.16 19.69
C ASP A 634 -21.82 19.64 19.78
N ILE A 635 -21.63 18.92 18.67
CA ILE A 635 -21.78 17.45 18.60
C ILE A 635 -20.77 16.74 19.51
N LEU A 636 -19.51 17.17 19.53
CA LEU A 636 -18.43 16.54 20.30
C LEU A 636 -18.42 16.93 21.78
N SER A 637 -19.09 18.03 22.15
CA SER A 637 -19.23 18.46 23.54
C SER A 637 -20.26 17.66 24.34
N GLN A 638 -21.14 16.93 23.65
CA GLN A 638 -22.20 16.13 24.23
C GLN A 638 -21.89 14.64 24.08
N GLU A 639 -22.63 13.79 24.79
CA GLU A 639 -22.57 12.36 24.55
C GLU A 639 -22.97 12.01 23.10
N PRO A 640 -22.44 10.92 22.52
CA PRO A 640 -22.72 10.54 21.15
C PRO A 640 -24.22 10.53 20.83
N LEU A 641 -24.58 11.18 19.71
CA LEU A 641 -25.92 11.23 19.12
C LEU A 641 -27.00 12.00 19.91
N VAL A 642 -26.69 12.50 21.13
CA VAL A 642 -27.61 13.39 21.89
C VAL A 642 -27.92 14.66 21.09
N ALA A 643 -26.90 15.27 20.48
CA ALA A 643 -27.06 16.43 19.62
C ALA A 643 -28.01 16.16 18.44
N TYR A 644 -27.97 14.95 17.85
CA TYR A 644 -28.80 14.62 16.70
C TYR A 644 -30.27 14.51 17.09
N GLY A 645 -30.56 13.87 18.22
CA GLY A 645 -31.91 13.83 18.79
C GLY A 645 -32.43 15.23 19.14
N LYS A 646 -31.58 16.08 19.73
CA LYS A 646 -31.91 17.50 19.98
C LYS A 646 -32.24 18.23 18.68
N TYR A 647 -31.46 18.06 17.62
CA TYR A 647 -31.72 18.74 16.36
C TYR A 647 -33.01 18.29 15.70
N VAL A 648 -33.33 16.98 15.73
CA VAL A 648 -34.60 16.48 15.18
C VAL A 648 -35.81 17.06 15.93
N ARG A 649 -35.72 17.20 17.25
CA ARG A 649 -36.78 17.84 18.05
C ARG A 649 -36.98 19.32 17.72
N LEU A 650 -35.90 20.05 17.44
CA LEU A 650 -35.94 21.51 17.21
C LEU A 650 -36.26 21.87 15.76
N TYR A 651 -35.79 21.08 14.79
CA TYR A 651 -35.82 21.45 13.37
C TYR A 651 -36.68 20.51 12.51
N GLY A 652 -37.26 19.47 13.11
CA GLY A 652 -38.08 18.48 12.41
C GLY A 652 -37.29 17.26 11.92
N PRO A 653 -37.93 16.36 11.16
CA PRO A 653 -37.38 15.04 10.86
C PRO A 653 -36.28 15.03 9.78
N ILE A 654 -36.08 16.12 9.03
CA ILE A 654 -34.99 16.27 8.06
C ILE A 654 -34.14 17.45 8.49
N VAL A 655 -32.89 17.18 8.89
CA VAL A 655 -32.02 18.17 9.53
C VAL A 655 -30.72 18.33 8.78
N ARG A 656 -30.35 19.59 8.50
CA ARG A 656 -29.04 19.97 7.98
C ARG A 656 -28.00 20.00 9.10
N ILE A 657 -26.89 19.29 8.92
CA ILE A 657 -25.74 19.32 9.83
C ILE A 657 -24.51 19.78 9.05
N ARG A 658 -23.83 20.82 9.52
CA ARG A 658 -22.58 21.31 8.94
C ARG A 658 -21.37 20.67 9.64
N SER A 659 -20.43 20.16 8.86
CA SER A 659 -19.22 19.50 9.34
C SER A 659 -17.97 20.33 9.02
N THR A 660 -16.79 19.71 8.98
CA THR A 660 -15.53 20.39 8.63
C THR A 660 -15.63 21.12 7.30
N PHE A 661 -15.00 22.30 7.24
CA PHE A 661 -15.02 23.24 6.12
C PHE A 661 -16.45 23.58 5.63
N ASN A 662 -17.41 23.60 6.56
CA ASN A 662 -18.83 23.86 6.33
C ASN A 662 -19.50 22.90 5.32
N SER A 663 -18.91 21.72 5.11
CA SER A 663 -19.53 20.65 4.31
C SER A 663 -20.89 20.27 4.91
N VAL A 664 -21.90 20.12 4.06
CA VAL A 664 -23.29 19.93 4.49
C VAL A 664 -23.66 18.45 4.42
N ARG A 665 -24.22 17.94 5.52
CA ARG A 665 -24.80 16.60 5.66
C ARG A 665 -26.28 16.73 6.00
N VAL A 666 -27.08 15.71 5.70
CA VAL A 666 -28.51 15.69 6.00
C VAL A 666 -28.83 14.50 6.89
N LEU A 667 -29.30 14.74 8.11
CA LEU A 667 -29.86 13.72 8.98
C LEU A 667 -31.31 13.46 8.58
N VAL A 668 -31.61 12.22 8.21
CA VAL A 668 -32.95 11.76 7.83
C VAL A 668 -33.50 10.92 8.97
N ALA A 669 -34.52 11.45 9.64
CA ALA A 669 -35.24 10.83 10.74
C ALA A 669 -36.74 10.74 10.46
N SER A 670 -37.19 10.82 9.21
CA SER A 670 -38.57 10.58 8.78
C SER A 670 -38.78 9.13 8.33
N SER A 671 -39.98 8.59 8.53
CA SER A 671 -40.28 7.23 8.08
C SER A 671 -40.29 7.11 6.54
N SER A 672 -40.87 8.10 5.84
CA SER A 672 -40.89 8.19 4.38
C SER A 672 -39.48 8.36 3.81
N GLY A 673 -38.67 9.27 4.37
CA GLY A 673 -37.30 9.48 3.94
C GLY A 673 -36.40 8.28 4.19
N LEU A 674 -36.56 7.57 5.31
CA LEU A 674 -35.85 6.31 5.55
C LEU A 674 -36.27 5.21 4.57
N ARG A 675 -37.57 5.08 4.27
CA ARG A 675 -38.07 4.14 3.25
C ARG A 675 -37.50 4.46 1.87
N HIS A 676 -37.37 5.74 1.54
CA HIS A 676 -36.77 6.21 0.30
C HIS A 676 -35.29 5.81 0.20
N VAL A 677 -34.48 6.17 1.20
CA VAL A 677 -33.01 5.99 1.18
C VAL A 677 -32.60 4.53 1.37
N LEU A 678 -33.26 3.79 2.27
CA LEU A 678 -32.90 2.39 2.58
C LEU A 678 -33.67 1.37 1.74
N GLY A 679 -34.86 1.71 1.28
CA GLY A 679 -35.75 0.83 0.54
C GLY A 679 -35.78 1.15 -0.95
N THR A 680 -36.76 1.95 -1.36
CA THR A 680 -37.18 2.12 -2.77
C THR A 680 -36.06 2.64 -3.67
N HIS A 681 -35.24 3.57 -3.17
CA HIS A 681 -34.16 4.19 -3.94
C HIS A 681 -32.76 3.81 -3.46
N SER A 682 -32.61 2.71 -2.72
CA SER A 682 -31.32 2.32 -2.11
C SER A 682 -30.14 2.17 -3.11
N HIS A 683 -30.42 1.99 -4.40
CA HIS A 683 -29.44 1.89 -5.47
C HIS A 683 -28.81 3.24 -5.84
N MET A 684 -29.48 4.35 -5.52
CA MET A 684 -28.98 5.73 -5.69
C MET A 684 -28.04 6.15 -4.55
N TYR A 685 -27.79 5.28 -3.58
CA TYR A 685 -27.07 5.58 -2.35
C TYR A 685 -25.97 4.57 -2.07
N THR A 686 -24.76 5.04 -1.78
CA THR A 686 -23.61 4.18 -1.39
C THR A 686 -23.09 4.54 -0.01
N LYS A 687 -22.23 3.73 0.62
CA LYS A 687 -21.55 4.15 1.85
C LYS A 687 -20.58 5.31 1.56
N ASP A 688 -20.22 6.09 2.59
CA ASP A 688 -19.22 7.15 2.49
C ASP A 688 -17.86 6.55 2.07
N SER A 689 -17.38 6.92 0.88
CA SER A 689 -16.18 6.35 0.26
C SER A 689 -14.93 6.51 1.12
N LYS A 690 -14.85 7.58 1.92
CA LYS A 690 -13.67 7.85 2.77
C LYS A 690 -13.60 6.90 3.95
N ILE A 691 -14.72 6.72 4.65
CA ILE A 691 -14.81 5.83 5.81
C ILE A 691 -14.69 4.38 5.35
N THR A 692 -15.36 4.03 4.25
CA THR A 692 -15.28 2.69 3.65
C THR A 692 -13.87 2.34 3.21
N HIS A 693 -13.10 3.28 2.66
CA HIS A 693 -11.70 3.06 2.31
C HIS A 693 -10.85 2.67 3.53
N GLU A 694 -10.92 3.41 4.64
CA GLU A 694 -10.14 3.08 5.84
C GLU A 694 -10.56 1.75 6.48
N ILE A 695 -11.87 1.43 6.50
CA ILE A 695 -12.35 0.12 6.97
C ILE A 695 -11.81 -1.00 6.07
N SER A 696 -11.75 -0.78 4.74
CA SER A 696 -11.25 -1.78 3.78
C SER A 696 -9.76 -2.07 3.93
N ARG A 697 -8.96 -1.15 4.48
CA ARG A 697 -7.54 -1.38 4.77
C ARG A 697 -7.32 -2.32 5.97
N VAL A 698 -8.33 -2.46 6.82
CA VAL A 698 -8.30 -3.37 7.97
C VAL A 698 -8.94 -4.70 7.61
N LEU A 699 -10.12 -4.67 6.99
CA LEU A 699 -10.94 -5.87 6.77
C LEU A 699 -10.78 -6.49 5.37
N GLY A 700 -10.26 -5.75 4.39
CA GLY A 700 -10.26 -6.13 2.98
C GLY A 700 -11.57 -5.73 2.26
N LYS A 701 -11.72 -6.19 1.00
CA LYS A 701 -12.90 -5.96 0.16
C LYS A 701 -13.99 -7.01 0.41
N GLY A 702 -14.51 -7.05 1.63
CA GLY A 702 -15.58 -7.95 2.08
C GLY A 702 -16.97 -7.32 2.04
N LEU A 703 -18.02 -8.05 2.46
CA LEU A 703 -19.42 -7.62 2.36
C LEU A 703 -19.68 -6.24 3.00
N LEU A 704 -18.96 -5.91 4.07
CA LEU A 704 -19.08 -4.62 4.77
C LEU A 704 -18.57 -3.44 3.93
N THR A 705 -17.56 -3.65 3.07
CA THR A 705 -16.81 -2.57 2.39
C THR A 705 -17.10 -2.47 0.90
N VAL A 706 -17.57 -3.55 0.25
CA VAL A 706 -17.97 -3.49 -1.17
C VAL A 706 -19.32 -2.79 -1.36
N GLU A 707 -19.51 -2.22 -2.54
CA GLU A 707 -20.70 -1.44 -2.92
C GLU A 707 -21.27 -1.92 -4.26
N THR A 708 -22.51 -1.54 -4.56
CA THR A 708 -23.16 -1.77 -5.87
C THR A 708 -23.20 -3.25 -6.30
N ALA A 709 -22.72 -3.58 -7.50
CA ALA A 709 -22.72 -4.93 -8.06
C ALA A 709 -21.89 -5.91 -7.21
N GLY A 710 -20.73 -5.46 -6.69
CA GLY A 710 -19.87 -6.28 -5.84
C GLY A 710 -20.58 -6.72 -4.55
N HIS A 711 -21.30 -5.80 -3.90
CA HIS A 711 -22.12 -6.13 -2.72
C HIS A 711 -23.23 -7.11 -3.06
N LYS A 712 -23.96 -6.90 -4.17
CA LYS A 712 -25.04 -7.81 -4.60
C LYS A 712 -24.52 -9.23 -4.83
N ARG A 713 -23.39 -9.36 -5.54
CA ARG A 713 -22.71 -10.64 -5.81
C ARG A 713 -22.26 -11.33 -4.52
N GLN A 714 -21.45 -10.65 -3.71
CA GLN A 714 -20.93 -11.23 -2.48
C GLN A 714 -22.05 -11.60 -1.51
N ARG A 715 -23.11 -10.78 -1.39
CA ARG A 715 -24.27 -11.10 -0.56
C ARG A 715 -25.00 -12.35 -1.05
N ALA A 716 -25.21 -12.49 -2.35
CA ALA A 716 -25.83 -13.68 -2.93
C ALA A 716 -25.03 -14.95 -2.61
N MET A 717 -23.70 -14.88 -2.69
CA MET A 717 -22.80 -15.99 -2.34
C MET A 717 -22.82 -16.35 -0.85
N ILE A 718 -23.02 -15.37 0.03
CA ILE A 718 -23.02 -15.57 1.49
C ILE A 718 -24.41 -15.98 2.02
N ASN A 719 -25.50 -15.65 1.33
CA ASN A 719 -26.86 -15.97 1.76
C ASN A 719 -27.10 -17.46 2.17
N PRO A 720 -26.54 -18.48 1.48
CA PRO A 720 -26.71 -19.89 1.89
C PRO A 720 -26.23 -20.17 3.32
N VAL A 721 -25.18 -19.45 3.76
CA VAL A 721 -24.55 -19.59 5.07
C VAL A 721 -25.47 -19.09 6.20
N PHE A 722 -26.29 -18.09 5.92
CA PHE A 722 -27.20 -17.47 6.90
C PHE A 722 -28.67 -17.91 6.75
N ARG A 723 -28.92 -19.08 6.14
CA ARG A 723 -30.27 -19.67 6.10
C ARG A 723 -30.72 -20.10 7.50
N VAL A 724 -32.03 -20.04 7.74
CA VAL A 724 -32.65 -20.40 9.03
C VAL A 724 -32.20 -21.76 9.53
N GLN A 725 -32.21 -22.78 8.67
CA GLN A 725 -31.80 -24.14 9.04
C GLN A 725 -30.32 -24.24 9.43
N THR A 726 -29.44 -23.50 8.75
CA THR A 726 -28.00 -23.48 9.05
C THR A 726 -27.74 -22.80 10.39
N ILE A 727 -28.35 -21.64 10.62
CA ILE A 727 -28.15 -20.87 11.85
C ILE A 727 -28.72 -21.59 13.08
N ASN A 728 -29.89 -22.24 12.96
CA ASN A 728 -30.49 -22.97 14.08
C ASN A 728 -29.59 -24.14 14.55
N LYS A 729 -28.81 -24.76 13.65
CA LYS A 729 -27.86 -25.83 14.01
C LYS A 729 -26.68 -25.35 14.85
N LEU A 730 -26.45 -24.03 14.95
CA LEU A 730 -25.35 -23.43 15.70
C LEU A 730 -25.70 -23.13 17.16
N ILE A 731 -26.96 -23.30 17.58
CA ILE A 731 -27.40 -23.08 18.97
C ILE A 731 -26.51 -23.83 19.99
N PRO A 732 -26.12 -25.11 19.76
CA PRO A 732 -25.20 -25.80 20.68
C PRO A 732 -23.85 -25.08 20.88
N CYS A 733 -23.30 -24.44 19.85
CA CYS A 733 -22.07 -23.66 19.98
C CYS A 733 -22.26 -22.42 20.88
N PHE A 734 -23.43 -21.80 20.83
CA PHE A 734 -23.78 -20.66 21.69
C PHE A 734 -23.92 -21.12 23.15
N ILE A 735 -24.60 -22.25 23.37
CA ILE A 735 -24.79 -22.85 24.69
C ILE A 735 -23.44 -23.20 25.31
N GLN A 736 -22.59 -23.91 24.57
CA GLN A 736 -21.24 -24.30 25.02
C GLN A 736 -20.43 -23.10 25.49
N SER A 737 -20.39 -22.03 24.70
CA SER A 737 -19.66 -20.80 25.04
C SER A 737 -20.25 -20.08 26.26
N GLY A 738 -21.57 -20.11 26.41
CA GLY A 738 -22.27 -19.59 27.60
C GLY A 738 -21.98 -20.39 28.86
N ILE A 739 -21.94 -21.73 28.78
CA ILE A 739 -21.60 -22.61 29.90
C ILE A 739 -20.15 -22.40 30.35
N GLU A 740 -19.22 -22.27 29.41
CA GLU A 740 -17.82 -21.98 29.73
C GLU A 740 -17.65 -20.62 30.40
N THR A 741 -18.39 -19.61 29.93
CA THR A 741 -18.41 -18.29 30.56
C THR A 741 -18.96 -18.37 31.99
N LYS A 742 -20.09 -19.07 32.16
CA LYS A 742 -20.65 -19.35 33.48
C LYS A 742 -19.62 -20.04 34.39
N ALA A 743 -18.99 -21.11 33.92
CA ALA A 743 -18.01 -21.87 34.69
C ALA A 743 -16.79 -20.99 35.06
N ALA A 744 -16.31 -20.18 34.12
CA ALA A 744 -15.21 -19.26 34.35
C ALA A 744 -15.56 -18.18 35.38
N TRP A 745 -16.80 -17.66 35.38
CA TRP A 745 -17.22 -16.70 36.40
C TRP A 745 -17.45 -17.36 37.76
N GLN A 746 -17.96 -18.60 37.79
CA GLN A 746 -18.15 -19.36 39.03
C GLN A 746 -16.83 -19.61 39.77
N THR A 747 -15.72 -19.82 39.04
CA THR A 747 -14.40 -20.04 39.68
C THR A 747 -13.84 -18.80 40.37
N LEU A 748 -14.38 -17.61 40.09
CA LEU A 748 -13.99 -16.35 40.72
C LEU A 748 -14.65 -16.16 42.10
N PHE A 749 -15.71 -16.90 42.41
CA PHE A 749 -16.33 -16.89 43.74
C PHE A 749 -15.52 -17.76 44.70
N THR A 750 -15.28 -17.25 45.92
CA THR A 750 -14.64 -18.00 47.01
C THR A 750 -15.61 -18.14 48.17
N THR A 751 -15.35 -19.06 49.11
CA THR A 751 -16.22 -19.29 50.29
C THR A 751 -16.50 -18.02 51.11
N ALA A 752 -15.61 -17.02 51.03
CA ALA A 752 -15.75 -15.73 51.71
C ALA A 752 -16.43 -14.63 50.86
N THR A 753 -16.53 -14.80 49.53
CA THR A 753 -16.92 -13.72 48.60
C THR A 753 -18.18 -14.10 47.83
N LYS A 754 -19.34 -13.63 48.29
CA LYS A 754 -20.66 -13.90 47.66
C LYS A 754 -20.98 -13.01 46.45
N THR A 755 -20.22 -11.93 46.29
CA THR A 755 -20.41 -10.94 45.20
C THR A 755 -19.04 -10.50 44.69
N ILE A 756 -18.84 -10.55 43.38
CA ILE A 756 -17.60 -10.15 42.72
C ILE A 756 -17.85 -8.93 41.82
N GLN A 757 -16.82 -8.13 41.57
CA GLN A 757 -16.89 -7.04 40.58
C GLN A 757 -16.27 -7.50 39.28
N LEU A 758 -17.03 -7.46 38.18
CA LEU A 758 -16.58 -7.87 36.86
C LEU A 758 -16.71 -6.76 35.84
N ASP A 759 -15.69 -6.59 34.98
CA ASP A 759 -15.79 -5.80 33.76
C ASP A 759 -16.58 -6.60 32.73
N ILE A 760 -17.89 -6.41 32.76
CA ILE A 760 -18.86 -7.11 31.90
C ILE A 760 -18.59 -6.84 30.43
N SER A 761 -18.04 -5.67 30.08
CA SER A 761 -17.69 -5.36 28.70
C SER A 761 -16.57 -6.26 28.18
N ALA A 762 -15.52 -6.45 28.99
CA ALA A 762 -14.39 -7.30 28.62
C ALA A 762 -14.78 -8.78 28.56
N GLU A 763 -15.57 -9.25 29.53
CA GLU A 763 -15.96 -10.67 29.62
C GLU A 763 -16.89 -11.09 28.48
N LEU A 764 -17.95 -10.31 28.20
CA LEU A 764 -18.88 -10.63 27.11
C LEU A 764 -18.24 -10.51 25.73
N SER A 765 -17.24 -9.64 25.59
CA SER A 765 -16.40 -9.59 24.40
C SER A 765 -15.65 -10.92 24.23
N LYS A 766 -14.93 -11.41 25.25
CA LYS A 766 -14.26 -12.72 25.16
C LYS A 766 -15.24 -13.86 24.82
N THR A 767 -16.41 -13.90 25.45
CA THR A 767 -17.44 -14.94 25.19
C THR A 767 -17.91 -14.94 23.74
N THR A 768 -18.27 -13.77 23.21
CA THR A 768 -18.76 -13.67 21.82
C THR A 768 -17.64 -13.90 20.80
N LEU A 769 -16.38 -13.75 21.19
CA LEU A 769 -15.22 -14.07 20.34
C LEU A 769 -15.08 -15.59 20.21
N ASP A 770 -15.26 -16.32 21.31
CA ASP A 770 -15.28 -17.78 21.31
C ASP A 770 -16.50 -18.32 20.54
N VAL A 771 -17.67 -17.68 20.65
CA VAL A 771 -18.86 -18.03 19.85
C VAL A 771 -18.59 -17.93 18.36
N ILE A 772 -18.10 -16.78 17.87
CA ILE A 772 -17.84 -16.62 16.42
C ILE A 772 -16.67 -17.51 15.97
N GLY A 773 -15.72 -17.84 16.85
CA GLY A 773 -14.72 -18.87 16.63
C GLY A 773 -15.34 -20.22 16.29
N ARG A 774 -16.17 -20.74 17.19
CA ARG A 774 -16.80 -22.06 17.07
C ARG A 774 -17.82 -22.11 15.93
N ALA A 775 -18.84 -21.27 16.03
CA ALA A 775 -19.97 -21.29 15.12
C ALA A 775 -19.61 -20.74 13.73
N GLY A 776 -18.71 -19.74 13.68
CA GLY A 776 -18.28 -19.11 12.43
C GLY A 776 -17.20 -19.88 11.70
N PHE A 777 -16.21 -20.42 12.43
CA PHE A 777 -14.98 -20.93 11.83
C PHE A 777 -14.58 -22.34 12.25
N GLY A 778 -15.32 -22.98 13.17
CA GLY A 778 -14.90 -24.24 13.78
C GLY A 778 -13.56 -24.11 14.52
N TYR A 779 -13.27 -22.93 15.06
CA TYR A 779 -11.98 -22.56 15.65
C TYR A 779 -12.13 -22.18 17.13
N GLU A 780 -11.29 -22.78 17.97
CA GLU A 780 -11.30 -22.57 19.42
C GLU A 780 -10.33 -21.46 19.84
N PHE A 781 -10.80 -20.21 19.96
CA PHE A 781 -9.96 -19.10 20.42
C PHE A 781 -9.57 -19.21 21.89
N ASN A 782 -10.40 -19.85 22.71
CA ASN A 782 -10.19 -20.01 24.15
C ASN A 782 -9.97 -18.66 24.85
N ALA A 783 -10.70 -17.63 24.42
CA ALA A 783 -10.57 -16.27 24.89
C ALA A 783 -11.02 -16.13 26.36
N VAL A 784 -12.06 -16.87 26.76
CA VAL A 784 -12.53 -16.92 28.15
C VAL A 784 -11.57 -17.71 29.04
N SER A 785 -11.06 -18.86 28.58
CA SER A 785 -10.28 -19.79 29.43
C SER A 785 -8.81 -19.43 29.62
N ARG A 786 -8.18 -18.67 28.71
CA ARG A 786 -6.74 -18.34 28.77
C ARG A 786 -6.38 -16.97 29.40
N GLY A 787 -7.34 -16.22 29.92
CA GLY A 787 -7.07 -14.88 30.49
C GLY A 787 -6.87 -13.79 29.43
N GLU A 788 -5.76 -13.04 29.44
CA GLU A 788 -5.52 -11.95 28.48
C GLU A 788 -5.27 -12.48 27.04
N SER A 789 -6.31 -12.50 26.21
CA SER A 789 -6.18 -12.81 24.79
C SER A 789 -5.49 -11.68 24.02
N LYS A 790 -4.33 -11.98 23.43
CA LYS A 790 -3.62 -11.06 22.50
C LYS A 790 -4.49 -10.69 21.29
N LEU A 791 -5.40 -11.56 20.89
CA LEU A 791 -6.33 -11.30 19.79
C LEU A 791 -7.38 -10.26 20.20
N TYR A 792 -8.00 -10.42 21.38
CA TYR A 792 -8.94 -9.44 21.95
C TYR A 792 -8.31 -8.04 22.10
N THR A 793 -7.12 -7.96 22.70
CA THR A 793 -6.42 -6.68 22.88
C THR A 793 -6.04 -6.02 21.56
N SER A 794 -5.69 -6.82 20.54
CA SER A 794 -5.42 -6.35 19.18
C SER A 794 -6.67 -5.80 18.50
N PHE A 795 -7.81 -6.48 18.62
CA PHE A 795 -9.10 -6.01 18.11
C PHE A 795 -9.49 -4.66 18.72
N ARG A 796 -9.43 -4.55 20.05
CA ARG A 796 -9.74 -3.31 20.78
C ARG A 796 -8.87 -2.14 20.32
N THR A 797 -7.58 -2.40 20.09
CA THR A 797 -6.61 -1.39 19.63
C THR A 797 -6.89 -0.93 18.20
N VAL A 798 -7.19 -1.87 17.29
CA VAL A 798 -7.50 -1.56 15.89
C VAL A 798 -8.83 -0.82 15.77
N LEU A 799 -9.86 -1.24 16.52
CA LEU A 799 -11.15 -0.56 16.56
C LEU A 799 -11.08 0.86 17.12
N GLY A 800 -10.09 1.16 17.97
CA GLY A 800 -9.81 2.52 18.44
C GLY A 800 -9.48 3.52 17.33
N LEU A 801 -9.13 3.07 16.11
CA LEU A 801 -8.97 3.94 14.94
C LEU A 801 -10.25 4.69 14.54
N PHE A 802 -11.41 4.12 14.85
CA PHE A 802 -12.72 4.66 14.48
C PHE A 802 -13.31 5.58 15.54
N ASP A 803 -12.60 5.83 16.64
CA ASP A 803 -12.93 6.93 17.55
C ASP A 803 -12.83 8.28 16.83
N ALA A 804 -13.81 9.17 17.03
CA ALA A 804 -13.90 10.44 16.31
C ALA A 804 -12.65 11.33 16.49
N LYS A 805 -12.05 11.37 17.69
CA LYS A 805 -10.85 12.18 17.97
C LYS A 805 -9.62 11.57 17.30
N THR A 806 -9.49 10.25 17.39
CA THR A 806 -8.41 9.50 16.76
C THR A 806 -8.47 9.58 15.24
N PHE A 807 -9.66 9.39 14.66
CA PHE A 807 -9.91 9.54 13.24
C PHE A 807 -9.59 10.96 12.76
N PHE A 808 -10.01 11.99 13.51
CA PHE A 808 -9.69 13.37 13.19
C PHE A 808 -8.18 13.63 13.17
N LYS A 809 -7.46 13.23 14.22
CA LYS A 809 -6.00 13.37 14.29
C LYS A 809 -5.30 12.62 13.14
N PHE A 810 -5.73 11.39 12.89
CA PHE A 810 -5.13 10.54 11.86
C PHE A 810 -5.35 11.10 10.46
N TYR A 811 -6.55 11.61 10.17
CA TYR A 811 -6.94 12.06 8.84
C TYR A 811 -6.50 13.50 8.55
N TYR A 812 -6.73 14.44 9.48
CA TYR A 812 -6.47 15.87 9.25
C TYR A 812 -5.09 16.32 9.76
N LEU A 813 -4.48 15.58 10.68
CA LEU A 813 -3.17 15.92 11.25
C LEU A 813 -2.17 14.75 11.15
N PRO A 814 -2.02 14.12 9.96
CA PRO A 814 -1.22 12.90 9.80
C PRO A 814 0.25 13.10 10.15
N PHE A 815 0.74 14.36 10.14
CA PHE A 815 2.11 14.70 10.48
C PHE A 815 2.41 14.55 11.97
N LEU A 816 1.41 14.61 12.86
CA LEU A 816 1.63 14.49 14.32
C LEU A 816 2.28 13.15 14.70
N ARG A 817 2.04 12.09 13.94
CA ARG A 817 2.72 10.80 14.15
C ARG A 817 4.24 10.88 13.93
N TYR A 818 4.75 11.88 13.22
CA TYR A 818 6.19 12.06 13.04
C TYR A 818 6.81 12.95 14.12
N PHE A 819 6.04 13.67 14.93
CA PHE A 819 6.59 14.61 15.91
C PHE A 819 6.21 14.27 17.35
N VAL A 820 5.07 13.60 17.56
CA VAL A 820 4.53 13.32 18.90
C VAL A 820 4.81 11.86 19.31
N PRO A 821 5.62 11.61 20.37
CA PRO A 821 5.97 10.26 20.80
C PRO A 821 4.78 9.36 21.18
N SER A 822 3.73 9.91 21.79
CA SER A 822 2.51 9.17 22.13
C SER A 822 1.76 8.69 20.89
N GLU A 823 1.65 9.54 19.86
CA GLU A 823 1.04 9.18 18.57
C GLU A 823 1.89 8.16 17.80
N ARG A 824 3.24 8.25 17.89
CA ARG A 824 4.15 7.19 17.38
C ARG A 824 3.92 5.85 18.06
N LYS A 825 3.75 5.83 19.39
CA LYS A 825 3.46 4.63 20.16
C LYS A 825 2.12 4.03 19.75
N ALA A 826 1.05 4.83 19.73
CA ALA A 826 -0.28 4.41 19.30
C ALA A 826 -0.29 3.88 17.86
N HIS A 827 0.44 4.50 16.94
CA HIS A 827 0.59 3.99 15.57
C HIS A 827 1.26 2.62 15.54
N ARG A 828 2.32 2.40 16.33
CA ARG A 828 3.01 1.09 16.41
C ARG A 828 2.10 0.01 16.96
N GLU A 829 1.38 0.28 18.04
CA GLU A 829 0.43 -0.66 18.66
C GLU A 829 -0.68 -1.05 17.68
N ARG A 830 -1.18 -0.10 16.87
CA ARG A 830 -2.18 -0.39 15.83
C ARG A 830 -1.64 -1.26 14.70
N GLU A 831 -0.41 -1.00 14.24
CA GLU A 831 0.21 -1.82 13.21
C GLU A 831 0.52 -3.24 13.72
N ASP A 832 0.87 -3.40 15.00
CA ASP A 832 1.01 -4.72 15.63
C ASP A 832 -0.34 -5.44 15.72
N GLY A 833 -1.39 -4.72 16.17
CA GLY A 833 -2.75 -5.26 16.22
C GLY A 833 -3.25 -5.77 14.86
N LYS A 834 -3.02 -5.01 13.78
CA LYS A 834 -3.33 -5.45 12.40
C LYS A 834 -2.59 -6.73 12.00
N ARG A 835 -1.32 -6.88 12.41
CA ARG A 835 -0.54 -8.10 12.13
C ARG A 835 -1.11 -9.30 12.85
N VAL A 836 -1.42 -9.15 14.15
CA VAL A 836 -2.04 -10.23 14.95
C VAL A 836 -3.36 -10.68 14.32
N LEU A 837 -4.22 -9.74 13.92
CA LEU A 837 -5.47 -10.04 13.22
C LEU A 837 -5.26 -10.81 11.91
N LYS A 838 -4.31 -10.35 11.08
CA LYS A 838 -4.00 -11.00 9.81
C LYS A 838 -3.47 -12.42 10.01
N THR A 839 -2.59 -12.62 10.99
CA THR A 839 -2.05 -13.95 11.33
C THR A 839 -3.14 -14.89 11.86
N ALA A 840 -4.02 -14.40 12.75
CA ALA A 840 -5.14 -15.20 13.27
C ALA A 840 -6.06 -15.66 12.13
N CYS A 841 -6.43 -14.76 11.22
CA CYS A 841 -7.29 -15.10 10.08
C CYS A 841 -6.61 -16.06 9.10
N ALA A 842 -5.30 -15.88 8.84
CA ALA A 842 -4.54 -16.82 8.00
C ALA A 842 -4.52 -18.22 8.62
N ASN A 843 -4.30 -18.33 9.94
CA ASN A 843 -4.29 -19.62 10.64
C ASN A 843 -5.66 -20.32 10.58
N ILE A 844 -6.76 -19.57 10.73
CA ILE A 844 -8.14 -20.10 10.60
C ILE A 844 -8.34 -20.71 9.22
N ILE A 845 -7.94 -20.01 8.15
CA ILE A 845 -8.12 -20.52 6.79
C ILE A 845 -7.20 -21.71 6.52
N SER A 846 -5.92 -21.65 6.92
CA SER A 846 -4.99 -22.77 6.75
C SER A 846 -5.48 -24.03 7.44
N GLN A 847 -5.91 -23.94 8.71
CA GLN A 847 -6.46 -25.10 9.43
C GLN A 847 -7.73 -25.63 8.77
N LYS A 848 -8.59 -24.77 8.22
CA LYS A 848 -9.79 -25.23 7.52
C LYS A 848 -9.52 -25.92 6.20
N LEU A 849 -8.56 -25.42 5.43
CA LEU A 849 -8.12 -26.09 4.20
C LEU A 849 -7.50 -27.46 4.52
N GLU A 850 -6.69 -27.56 5.58
CA GLU A 850 -6.13 -28.83 6.06
C GLU A 850 -7.22 -29.81 6.54
N GLN A 851 -8.21 -29.32 7.28
CA GLN A 851 -9.33 -30.13 7.76
C GLN A 851 -10.16 -30.66 6.58
N GLN A 852 -10.46 -29.83 5.57
CA GLN A 852 -11.16 -30.29 4.36
C GLN A 852 -10.39 -31.38 3.60
N GLN A 853 -9.06 -31.25 3.47
CA GLN A 853 -8.25 -32.29 2.83
C GLN A 853 -8.33 -33.62 3.58
N ARG A 854 -8.32 -33.59 4.91
CA ARG A 854 -8.40 -34.80 5.76
C ARG A 854 -9.80 -35.43 5.81
N THR A 855 -10.87 -34.64 5.66
CA THR A 855 -12.26 -35.10 5.87
C THR A 855 -12.93 -35.62 4.58
N SER A 856 -12.21 -35.65 3.44
CA SER A 856 -12.69 -36.22 2.16
C SER A 856 -13.10 -37.71 2.24
N ALA A 857 -12.94 -38.38 3.40
CA ALA A 857 -13.32 -39.77 3.64
C ALA A 857 -14.58 -39.97 4.52
N ASN A 858 -15.10 -38.94 5.22
CA ASN A 858 -16.31 -39.07 6.06
C ASN A 858 -17.33 -37.97 5.71
N LYS A 859 -18.53 -38.37 5.26
CA LYS A 859 -19.69 -37.49 4.97
C LYS A 859 -20.33 -36.91 6.25
N GLU A 860 -19.55 -36.34 7.16
CA GLU A 860 -20.12 -35.54 8.24
C GLU A 860 -20.46 -34.14 7.74
N THR A 861 -21.63 -33.64 8.14
CA THR A 861 -22.20 -32.38 7.66
C THR A 861 -21.36 -31.20 8.16
N PRO A 862 -21.09 -30.17 7.33
CA PRO A 862 -20.36 -28.98 7.79
C PRO A 862 -21.09 -28.31 8.96
N GLN A 863 -20.41 -28.13 10.10
CA GLN A 863 -21.01 -27.58 11.32
C GLN A 863 -20.83 -26.07 11.48
N ASP A 864 -19.91 -25.42 10.76
CA ASP A 864 -19.60 -23.98 10.89
C ASP A 864 -19.85 -23.17 9.61
N LEU A 865 -20.04 -21.85 9.77
CA LEU A 865 -20.39 -20.92 8.69
C LEU A 865 -19.35 -20.89 7.55
N LEU A 866 -18.06 -20.93 7.88
CA LEU A 866 -16.98 -20.88 6.89
C LEU A 866 -16.96 -22.15 6.02
N SER A 867 -17.19 -23.32 6.62
CA SER A 867 -17.24 -24.57 5.85
C SER A 867 -18.37 -24.56 4.83
N VAL A 868 -19.55 -24.08 5.21
CA VAL A 868 -20.70 -23.89 4.29
C VAL A 868 -20.38 -22.85 3.21
N LEU A 869 -19.68 -21.76 3.56
CA LEU A 869 -19.28 -20.74 2.59
C LEU A 869 -18.30 -21.29 1.56
N VAL A 870 -17.30 -22.05 2.00
CA VAL A 870 -16.29 -22.64 1.12
C VAL A 870 -16.93 -23.66 0.18
N GLU A 871 -17.83 -24.51 0.69
CA GLU A 871 -18.59 -25.46 -0.15
C GLU A 871 -19.46 -24.72 -1.18
N ALA A 872 -20.24 -23.73 -0.74
CA ALA A 872 -21.04 -22.91 -1.65
C ALA A 872 -20.17 -22.19 -2.70
N ASN A 873 -18.97 -21.75 -2.32
CA ASN A 873 -18.02 -21.11 -3.21
C ASN A 873 -17.39 -22.09 -4.22
N GLN A 874 -17.21 -23.35 -3.86
CA GLN A 874 -16.72 -24.40 -4.75
C GLN A 874 -17.76 -24.83 -5.79
N LEU A 875 -19.04 -24.83 -5.40
CA LEU A 875 -20.16 -25.21 -6.25
C LEU A 875 -20.66 -24.07 -7.15
N ALA A 876 -20.23 -22.83 -6.91
CA ALA A 876 -20.67 -21.68 -7.69
C ALA A 876 -19.94 -21.55 -9.04
N ASP A 877 -20.65 -20.98 -10.01
CA ASP A 877 -20.08 -20.62 -11.31
C ASP A 877 -18.84 -19.73 -11.15
N SER A 878 -17.88 -19.86 -12.08
CA SER A 878 -16.62 -19.12 -12.08
C SER A 878 -16.81 -17.59 -11.95
N SER A 879 -17.89 -17.04 -12.50
CA SER A 879 -18.21 -15.61 -12.43
C SER A 879 -18.72 -15.12 -11.05
N GLN A 880 -19.28 -16.04 -10.24
CA GLN A 880 -19.83 -15.75 -8.92
C GLN A 880 -18.87 -16.11 -7.78
N ARG A 881 -17.86 -16.95 -8.06
CA ARG A 881 -16.88 -17.42 -7.10
C ARG A 881 -16.12 -16.27 -6.44
N LEU A 882 -16.03 -16.33 -5.11
CA LEU A 882 -15.16 -15.48 -4.29
C LEU A 882 -13.71 -15.90 -4.49
N SER A 883 -12.85 -14.94 -4.80
CA SER A 883 -11.40 -15.12 -4.75
C SER A 883 -10.89 -15.36 -3.33
N ASP A 884 -9.68 -15.90 -3.18
CA ASP A 884 -9.05 -16.10 -1.86
C ASP A 884 -8.96 -14.80 -1.05
N ALA A 885 -8.68 -13.67 -1.72
CA ALA A 885 -8.64 -12.36 -1.08
C ALA A 885 -10.03 -11.91 -0.60
N GLU A 886 -11.10 -12.20 -1.35
CA GLU A 886 -12.47 -11.92 -0.94
C GLU A 886 -12.93 -12.85 0.19
N LEU A 887 -12.53 -14.12 0.17
CA LEU A 887 -12.82 -15.08 1.24
C LEU A 887 -12.14 -14.65 2.55
N MET A 888 -10.86 -14.28 2.51
CA MET A 888 -10.14 -13.68 3.64
C MET A 888 -10.85 -12.42 4.17
N ALA A 889 -11.36 -11.59 3.27
CA ALA A 889 -12.09 -10.39 3.66
C ALA A 889 -13.44 -10.70 4.32
N GLN A 890 -14.11 -11.81 3.96
CA GLN A 890 -15.30 -12.27 4.68
C GLN A 890 -14.96 -12.79 6.06
N VAL A 891 -13.86 -13.53 6.24
CA VAL A 891 -13.41 -13.99 7.56
C VAL A 891 -13.17 -12.81 8.49
N ASN A 892 -12.45 -11.78 8.04
CA ASN A 892 -12.28 -10.53 8.79
C ASN A 892 -13.63 -9.85 9.12
N THR A 893 -14.54 -9.84 8.15
CA THR A 893 -15.87 -9.23 8.31
C THR A 893 -16.70 -9.97 9.36
N PHE A 894 -16.76 -11.30 9.32
CA PHE A 894 -17.51 -12.12 10.27
C PHE A 894 -16.91 -12.05 11.66
N LEU A 895 -15.58 -12.10 11.77
CA LEU A 895 -14.89 -12.02 13.06
C LEU A 895 -15.11 -10.65 13.73
N LEU A 896 -15.11 -9.55 12.97
CA LEU A 896 -15.42 -8.24 13.52
C LEU A 896 -16.91 -8.06 13.84
N ALA A 897 -17.78 -8.38 12.87
CA ALA A 897 -19.20 -8.09 12.96
C ALA A 897 -19.99 -9.07 13.83
N GLY A 898 -19.49 -10.29 14.06
CA GLY A 898 -20.16 -11.31 14.88
C GLY A 898 -19.86 -11.18 16.37
N HIS A 899 -18.68 -10.67 16.73
CA HIS A 899 -18.22 -10.61 18.12
C HIS A 899 -18.57 -9.28 18.81
N GLU A 900 -18.04 -8.15 18.30
CA GLU A 900 -18.07 -6.87 19.04
C GLU A 900 -19.51 -6.36 19.24
N THR A 901 -20.39 -6.55 18.25
CA THR A 901 -21.77 -6.02 18.32
C THR A 901 -22.62 -6.77 19.33
N THR A 902 -22.55 -8.10 19.38
CA THR A 902 -23.35 -8.91 20.31
C THR A 902 -22.85 -8.71 21.74
N GLY A 903 -21.53 -8.68 21.96
CA GLY A 903 -20.94 -8.43 23.27
C GLY A 903 -21.35 -7.07 23.86
N VAL A 904 -21.34 -6.01 23.04
CA VAL A 904 -21.81 -4.68 23.45
C VAL A 904 -23.32 -4.66 23.73
N ALA A 905 -24.13 -5.36 22.92
CA ALA A 905 -25.58 -5.44 23.15
C ALA A 905 -25.89 -6.11 24.51
N LEU A 906 -25.23 -7.23 24.80
CA LEU A 906 -25.36 -7.93 26.08
C LEU A 906 -24.87 -7.06 27.25
N THR A 907 -23.77 -6.34 27.07
CA THR A 907 -23.23 -5.41 28.08
C THR A 907 -24.28 -4.37 28.48
N TRP A 908 -24.92 -3.71 27.50
CA TRP A 908 -25.98 -2.75 27.79
C TRP A 908 -27.22 -3.37 28.40
N THR A 909 -27.51 -4.62 28.04
CA THR A 909 -28.66 -5.34 28.59
C THR A 909 -28.45 -5.67 30.06
N LEU A 910 -27.26 -6.16 30.43
CA LEU A 910 -26.93 -6.41 31.83
C LEU A 910 -26.88 -5.11 32.65
N ASP A 911 -26.43 -3.99 32.05
CA ASP A 911 -26.55 -2.67 32.68
C ASP A 911 -28.01 -2.30 32.98
N PHE A 912 -28.91 -2.49 32.01
CA PHE A 912 -30.34 -2.23 32.22
C PHE A 912 -30.93 -3.15 33.30
N LEU A 913 -30.64 -4.45 33.26
CA LEU A 913 -31.13 -5.40 34.25
C LEU A 913 -30.60 -5.12 35.65
N ALA A 914 -29.35 -4.66 35.78
CA ALA A 914 -28.77 -4.28 37.06
C ALA A 914 -29.50 -3.08 37.70
N HIS A 915 -29.95 -2.13 36.89
CA HIS A 915 -30.73 -0.97 37.36
C HIS A 915 -32.24 -1.26 37.49
N HIS A 916 -32.72 -2.42 37.02
CA HIS A 916 -34.13 -2.81 37.08
C HIS A 916 -34.30 -4.23 37.68
N PRO A 917 -34.09 -4.41 38.99
CA PRO A 917 -34.14 -5.73 39.63
C PRO A 917 -35.44 -6.50 39.39
N ARG A 918 -36.59 -5.80 39.37
CA ARG A 918 -37.90 -6.41 39.07
C ARG A 918 -37.97 -7.04 37.68
N VAL A 919 -37.36 -6.39 36.68
CA VAL A 919 -37.30 -6.92 35.32
C VAL A 919 -36.36 -8.12 35.26
N GLN A 920 -35.24 -8.04 35.99
CA GLN A 920 -34.27 -9.12 36.10
C GLN A 920 -34.87 -10.37 36.75
N GLU A 921 -35.61 -10.22 37.85
CA GLU A 921 -36.32 -11.31 38.54
C GLU A 921 -37.41 -11.93 37.67
N LYS A 922 -38.21 -11.11 36.97
CA LYS A 922 -39.25 -11.60 36.07
C LYS A 922 -38.67 -12.40 34.90
N LEU A 923 -37.59 -11.90 34.29
CA LEU A 923 -36.86 -12.64 33.25
C LEU A 923 -36.27 -13.94 33.81
N ARG A 924 -35.65 -13.90 35.00
CA ARG A 924 -35.10 -15.08 35.65
C ARG A 924 -36.17 -16.13 35.92
N ALA A 925 -37.34 -15.73 36.42
CA ALA A 925 -38.45 -16.63 36.68
C ALA A 925 -38.94 -17.34 35.41
N GLU A 926 -39.04 -16.63 34.28
CA GLU A 926 -39.34 -17.25 32.99
C GLU A 926 -38.25 -18.25 32.57
N VAL A 927 -36.97 -17.84 32.60
CA VAL A 927 -35.85 -18.70 32.18
C VAL A 927 -35.76 -19.96 33.07
N MET A 928 -36.07 -19.84 34.37
CA MET A 928 -36.11 -20.97 35.30
C MET A 928 -37.20 -22.00 34.98
N GLN A 929 -38.26 -21.64 34.25
CA GLN A 929 -39.27 -22.59 33.81
C GLN A 929 -38.74 -23.52 32.71
N ASP A 930 -37.92 -22.99 31.79
CA ASP A 930 -37.24 -23.79 30.75
C ASP A 930 -35.97 -24.48 31.29
N MET A 931 -35.25 -23.83 32.22
CA MET A 931 -34.02 -24.31 32.83
C MET A 931 -34.20 -24.53 34.35
N PRO A 932 -34.94 -25.57 34.78
CA PRO A 932 -35.26 -25.79 36.19
C PRO A 932 -34.01 -26.06 37.04
N LEU A 933 -33.06 -26.85 36.52
CA LEU A 933 -31.80 -27.14 37.22
C LEU A 933 -30.69 -26.18 36.75
N ARG A 934 -29.70 -25.91 37.61
CA ARG A 934 -28.51 -25.13 37.18
C ARG A 934 -27.68 -25.82 36.12
N SER A 935 -27.73 -27.15 36.07
CA SER A 935 -27.09 -27.96 35.02
C SER A 935 -27.94 -28.05 33.75
N SER A 936 -29.18 -27.58 33.76
CA SER A 936 -30.00 -27.54 32.55
C SER A 936 -29.39 -26.56 31.54
N GLU A 937 -29.51 -26.92 30.26
CA GLU A 937 -29.20 -26.06 29.13
C GLU A 937 -30.52 -25.44 28.62
N PRO A 938 -30.50 -24.23 28.05
CA PRO A 938 -31.71 -23.67 27.46
C PRO A 938 -32.15 -24.50 26.26
N SER A 939 -33.45 -24.79 26.15
CA SER A 939 -33.97 -25.55 25.02
C SER A 939 -33.89 -24.73 23.73
N ALA A 940 -33.59 -25.38 22.60
CA ALA A 940 -33.51 -24.70 21.31
C ALA A 940 -34.85 -24.02 20.95
N ASP A 941 -35.98 -24.65 21.28
CA ASP A 941 -37.32 -24.11 21.03
C ASP A 941 -37.59 -22.86 21.86
N TYR A 942 -37.18 -22.83 23.14
CA TYR A 942 -37.27 -21.63 23.97
C TYR A 942 -36.45 -20.47 23.40
N ILE A 943 -35.19 -20.72 23.02
CA ILE A 943 -34.32 -19.68 22.42
C ILE A 943 -34.90 -19.15 21.09
N MET A 944 -35.52 -20.01 20.29
CA MET A 944 -36.15 -19.62 19.03
C MET A 944 -37.51 -18.92 19.18
N SER A 945 -38.13 -18.96 20.36
CA SER A 945 -39.45 -18.39 20.61
C SER A 945 -39.43 -16.85 20.55
N ASN A 946 -40.32 -16.26 19.74
CA ASN A 946 -40.46 -14.80 19.63
C ASN A 946 -41.45 -14.20 20.65
N ALA A 947 -42.16 -15.04 21.41
CA ALA A 947 -43.19 -14.61 22.37
C ALA A 947 -42.66 -14.51 23.81
N SER A 948 -41.42 -14.93 24.05
CA SER A 948 -40.81 -14.94 25.38
C SER A 948 -40.53 -13.53 25.90
N TYR A 949 -40.58 -13.36 27.22
CA TYR A 949 -40.13 -12.14 27.89
C TYR A 949 -38.63 -11.90 27.66
N LEU A 950 -37.84 -12.96 27.45
CA LEU A 950 -36.46 -12.86 26.95
C LEU A 950 -36.34 -12.09 25.63
N GLU A 951 -37.22 -12.37 24.65
CA GLU A 951 -37.28 -11.62 23.38
C GLU A 951 -37.62 -10.15 23.63
N ALA A 952 -38.59 -9.89 24.52
CA ALA A 952 -39.01 -8.55 24.88
C ALA A 952 -37.88 -7.72 25.52
N VAL A 953 -37.12 -8.32 26.44
CA VAL A 953 -35.93 -7.71 27.06
C VAL A 953 -34.87 -7.38 26.01
N MET A 954 -34.58 -8.32 25.11
CA MET A 954 -33.61 -8.09 24.03
C MET A 954 -34.04 -6.92 23.14
N LYS A 955 -35.30 -6.92 22.66
CA LYS A 955 -35.80 -5.87 21.77
C LYS A 955 -35.75 -4.49 22.43
N GLU A 956 -36.16 -4.41 23.70
CA GLU A 956 -36.14 -3.15 24.43
C GLU A 956 -34.72 -2.64 24.69
N SER A 957 -33.78 -3.54 25.01
CA SER A 957 -32.36 -3.18 25.14
C SER A 957 -31.78 -2.65 23.83
N LEU A 958 -32.06 -3.32 22.71
CA LEU A 958 -31.58 -2.90 21.39
C LEU A 958 -32.23 -1.60 20.91
N ARG A 959 -33.47 -1.30 21.34
CA ARG A 959 -34.16 -0.03 21.10
C ARG A 959 -33.47 1.11 21.85
N LEU A 960 -33.19 0.92 23.14
CA LEU A 960 -32.58 1.97 23.96
C LEU A 960 -31.09 2.16 23.71
N ARG A 961 -30.35 1.09 23.39
CA ARG A 961 -28.90 1.13 23.15
C ARG A 961 -28.51 0.14 22.05
N SER A 962 -28.68 0.58 20.81
CA SER A 962 -28.22 -0.20 19.65
C SER A 962 -26.69 -0.18 19.56
N PRO A 963 -26.02 -1.33 19.35
CA PRO A 963 -24.58 -1.36 19.13
C PRO A 963 -24.12 -0.52 17.94
N ALA A 964 -24.92 -0.43 16.87
CA ALA A 964 -24.66 0.35 15.66
C ALA A 964 -25.67 1.52 15.54
N PRO A 965 -25.50 2.60 16.34
CA PRO A 965 -26.55 3.60 16.55
C PRO A 965 -26.67 4.64 15.41
N VAL A 966 -25.72 4.65 14.47
CA VAL A 966 -25.69 5.57 13.32
C VAL A 966 -24.96 4.95 12.14
N THR A 967 -25.44 5.22 10.92
CA THR A 967 -24.77 4.92 9.66
C THR A 967 -24.96 6.10 8.69
N SER A 968 -24.29 6.07 7.54
CA SER A 968 -24.45 7.11 6.52
C SER A 968 -24.48 6.55 5.11
N ARG A 969 -25.06 7.32 4.20
CA ARG A 969 -25.11 7.06 2.76
C ARG A 969 -24.71 8.32 1.99
N THR A 970 -24.13 8.16 0.81
CA THR A 970 -23.79 9.24 -0.12
C THR A 970 -24.72 9.14 -1.31
N ALA A 971 -25.40 10.23 -1.67
CA ALA A 971 -26.23 10.30 -2.86
C ALA A 971 -25.37 10.25 -4.13
N LEU A 972 -25.63 9.32 -5.04
CA LEU A 972 -24.90 9.17 -6.31
C LEU A 972 -25.36 10.14 -7.40
N GLN A 973 -26.56 10.68 -7.26
CA GLN A 973 -27.19 11.65 -8.16
C GLN A 973 -28.07 12.61 -7.34
N ASP A 974 -28.53 13.67 -7.98
CA ASP A 974 -29.52 14.57 -7.38
C ASP A 974 -30.82 13.81 -7.09
N ASP A 975 -31.40 14.04 -5.92
CA ASP A 975 -32.60 13.36 -5.44
C ASP A 975 -33.47 14.33 -4.62
N ILE A 976 -34.67 13.88 -4.24
CA ILE A 976 -35.58 14.62 -3.36
C ILE A 976 -36.02 13.71 -2.22
N ILE A 977 -35.77 14.13 -0.98
CA ILE A 977 -36.23 13.44 0.23
C ILE A 977 -37.19 14.38 0.97
N ASP A 978 -38.43 13.93 1.17
CA ASP A 978 -39.51 14.67 1.85
C ASP A 978 -39.62 16.14 1.40
N GLY A 979 -39.59 16.37 0.09
CA GLY A 979 -39.70 17.69 -0.53
C GLY A 979 -38.41 18.53 -0.53
N PHE A 980 -37.33 18.07 0.11
CA PHE A 980 -36.03 18.74 0.09
C PHE A 980 -35.14 18.18 -1.01
N LYS A 981 -34.53 19.07 -1.81
CA LYS A 981 -33.54 18.69 -2.81
C LYS A 981 -32.25 18.22 -2.13
N ILE A 982 -31.78 17.04 -2.50
CA ILE A 982 -30.57 16.40 -2.02
C ILE A 982 -29.60 16.30 -3.21
N PRO A 983 -28.61 17.19 -3.32
CA PRO A 983 -27.64 17.14 -4.42
C PRO A 983 -26.77 15.88 -4.39
N LYS A 984 -26.27 15.48 -5.56
CA LYS A 984 -25.21 14.47 -5.72
C LYS A 984 -24.03 14.76 -4.78
N GLY A 985 -23.51 13.70 -4.15
CA GLY A 985 -22.41 13.77 -3.20
C GLY A 985 -22.82 14.14 -1.78
N THR A 986 -24.10 14.44 -1.53
CA THR A 986 -24.59 14.73 -0.18
C THR A 986 -24.54 13.49 0.70
N ILE A 987 -23.98 13.64 1.91
CA ILE A 987 -23.98 12.57 2.91
C ILE A 987 -25.27 12.64 3.73
N VAL A 988 -26.07 11.58 3.62
CA VAL A 988 -27.30 11.32 4.37
C VAL A 988 -26.97 10.49 5.60
N ILE A 989 -27.26 11.02 6.79
CA ILE A 989 -27.08 10.36 8.08
C ILE A 989 -28.38 9.64 8.45
N ILE A 990 -28.24 8.39 8.88
CA ILE A 990 -29.33 7.51 9.31
C ILE A 990 -29.02 7.06 10.73
N SER A 991 -29.91 7.29 11.68
CA SER A 991 -29.65 6.97 13.08
C SER A 991 -30.77 6.13 13.70
N PRO A 992 -30.53 4.81 13.88
CA PRO A 992 -31.37 3.96 14.72
C PRO A 992 -31.61 4.58 16.11
N GLU A 993 -30.56 5.06 16.77
CA GLU A 993 -30.62 5.68 18.10
C GLU A 993 -31.64 6.84 18.18
N VAL A 994 -31.65 7.71 17.17
CA VAL A 994 -32.61 8.81 17.12
C VAL A 994 -34.03 8.28 16.91
N MET A 995 -34.23 7.39 15.93
CA MET A 995 -35.56 6.85 15.59
C MET A 995 -36.18 6.06 16.73
N HIS A 996 -35.39 5.25 17.43
CA HIS A 996 -35.81 4.40 18.54
C HIS A 996 -36.20 5.18 19.79
N LYS A 997 -35.86 6.49 19.84
CA LYS A 997 -36.10 7.39 20.97
C LYS A 997 -37.02 8.57 20.63
N ARG A 998 -37.77 8.49 19.53
CA ARG A 998 -38.78 9.51 19.19
C ARG A 998 -40.07 9.25 19.95
N ALA A 999 -40.43 10.16 20.86
CA ALA A 999 -41.68 10.09 21.62
C ALA A 999 -42.92 9.99 20.72
N GLU A 1000 -42.89 10.60 19.53
CA GLU A 1000 -43.96 10.50 18.51
C GLU A 1000 -44.32 9.05 18.15
N PHE A 1001 -43.36 8.12 18.19
CA PHE A 1001 -43.62 6.70 17.89
C PHE A 1001 -43.74 5.82 19.12
N TRP A 1002 -43.11 6.19 20.23
CA TRP A 1002 -42.93 5.33 21.40
C TRP A 1002 -43.64 5.80 22.67
N GLY A 1003 -44.27 6.98 22.65
CA GLY A 1003 -44.91 7.60 23.82
C GLY A 1003 -43.94 8.42 24.68
N ASP A 1004 -44.47 9.01 25.76
CA ASP A 1004 -43.68 9.85 26.68
C ASP A 1004 -42.69 9.06 27.54
N ASP A 1005 -42.98 7.78 27.77
CA ASP A 1005 -42.14 6.83 28.50
C ASP A 1005 -41.06 6.18 27.61
N VAL A 1006 -40.72 6.83 26.47
CA VAL A 1006 -39.77 6.33 25.46
C VAL A 1006 -38.35 6.10 25.98
N LEU A 1007 -37.92 6.81 27.02
CA LEU A 1007 -36.58 6.64 27.61
C LEU A 1007 -36.54 5.59 28.72
N ASP A 1008 -37.70 5.13 29.19
CA ASP A 1008 -37.81 4.13 30.24
C ASP A 1008 -37.55 2.73 29.66
N PHE A 1009 -36.81 1.90 30.39
CA PHE A 1009 -36.59 0.50 30.03
C PHE A 1009 -37.81 -0.33 30.42
N LYS A 1010 -38.68 -0.61 29.44
CA LYS A 1010 -39.97 -1.29 29.66
C LYS A 1010 -40.18 -2.42 28.65
N PRO A 1011 -39.64 -3.63 28.92
CA PRO A 1011 -39.81 -4.79 28.05
C PRO A 1011 -41.28 -5.17 27.79
N GLU A 1012 -42.19 -4.87 28.72
CA GLU A 1012 -43.63 -5.16 28.61
C GLU A 1012 -44.28 -4.63 27.33
N ARG A 1013 -43.72 -3.58 26.70
CA ARG A 1013 -44.18 -3.06 25.41
C ARG A 1013 -44.19 -4.11 24.30
N TRP A 1014 -43.27 -5.06 24.38
CA TRP A 1014 -43.08 -6.10 23.35
C TRP A 1014 -43.82 -7.40 23.69
N HIS A 1015 -44.09 -7.62 24.98
CA HIS A 1015 -44.69 -8.86 25.46
C HIS A 1015 -46.22 -8.83 25.31
N ASN A 1016 -46.85 -7.67 25.49
CA ASN A 1016 -48.31 -7.50 25.41
C ASN A 1016 -48.87 -7.41 23.98
N ASP A 1017 -48.01 -7.25 22.96
CA ASP A 1017 -48.41 -7.16 21.54
C ASP A 1017 -48.89 -8.50 20.95
N HIS A 1018 -48.58 -9.62 21.61
CA HIS A 1018 -48.93 -10.96 21.14
C HIS A 1018 -50.38 -11.37 21.46
N GLU A 1019 -51.05 -10.73 22.42
CA GLU A 1019 -52.44 -11.05 22.78
C GLU A 1019 -53.49 -10.44 21.82
N GLN A 1020 -53.09 -9.59 20.86
CA GLN A 1020 -54.03 -8.86 19.97
C GLN A 1020 -53.95 -9.20 18.46
N ASN A 1021 -53.05 -10.10 18.02
CA ASN A 1021 -52.88 -10.40 16.59
C ASN A 1021 -53.12 -11.88 16.25
N ASP A 1022 -54.38 -12.31 16.35
CA ASP A 1022 -54.88 -13.49 15.62
C ASP A 1022 -55.25 -13.09 14.19
N GLY A 1023 -54.38 -13.41 13.21
CA GLY A 1023 -54.76 -13.38 11.80
C GLY A 1023 -53.71 -12.88 10.82
N ASN A 1024 -53.03 -13.83 10.18
CA ASN A 1024 -52.68 -13.85 8.75
C ASN A 1024 -52.10 -12.56 8.12
N ASP A 1025 -50.77 -12.38 8.20
CA ASP A 1025 -49.93 -11.96 7.06
C ASP A 1025 -48.45 -11.85 7.48
N GLY A 1026 -47.59 -12.68 6.88
CA GLY A 1026 -46.16 -12.84 7.19
C GLY A 1026 -45.24 -11.68 6.80
N SER A 1027 -45.63 -10.42 7.06
CA SER A 1027 -44.83 -9.23 6.73
C SER A 1027 -44.90 -8.08 7.75
N SER A 1028 -45.19 -8.35 9.02
CA SER A 1028 -45.25 -7.32 10.06
C SER A 1028 -43.86 -6.96 10.63
N ALA A 1029 -43.16 -6.06 9.93
CA ALA A 1029 -42.24 -5.12 10.57
C ALA A 1029 -43.07 -4.15 11.43
N MET A 1030 -43.34 -4.51 12.69
CA MET A 1030 -44.13 -3.72 13.63
C MET A 1030 -43.35 -3.62 14.94
N GLY A 1031 -43.00 -2.38 15.33
CA GLY A 1031 -42.46 -2.07 16.65
C GLY A 1031 -43.58 -2.16 17.70
N GLY A 1032 -43.19 -2.31 18.98
CA GLY A 1032 -44.04 -2.41 20.19
C GLY A 1032 -44.89 -1.17 20.52
N SER A 1033 -45.46 -0.57 19.49
CA SER A 1033 -46.38 0.56 19.45
C SER A 1033 -46.99 0.43 18.05
N GLY A 1034 -48.30 0.26 17.92
CA GLY A 1034 -49.04 -0.09 16.68
C GLY A 1034 -48.81 0.77 15.42
N SER A 1035 -47.76 1.58 15.35
CA SER A 1035 -47.26 2.31 14.20
C SER A 1035 -46.59 1.38 13.16
N LYS A 1036 -47.29 1.20 12.03
CA LYS A 1036 -46.81 0.55 10.78
C LYS A 1036 -45.69 1.34 10.04
N ALA A 1037 -45.08 2.33 10.68
CA ALA A 1037 -44.14 3.24 10.03
C ALA A 1037 -42.76 2.58 9.84
N PHE A 1038 -42.23 2.65 8.61
CA PHE A 1038 -40.94 2.09 8.24
C PHE A 1038 -39.79 2.77 9.01
N GLY A 1039 -38.84 1.99 9.52
CA GLY A 1039 -37.62 2.52 10.17
C GLY A 1039 -37.79 2.96 11.62
N VAL A 1040 -38.96 2.74 12.24
CA VAL A 1040 -39.19 3.05 13.66
C VAL A 1040 -38.40 2.12 14.58
N TYR A 1041 -38.35 0.83 14.26
CA TYR A 1041 -37.47 -0.15 14.91
C TYR A 1041 -36.58 -0.80 13.84
N MET A 1042 -35.26 -0.63 13.98
CA MET A 1042 -34.27 -1.02 12.96
C MET A 1042 -32.88 -1.33 13.55
N PRO A 1043 -32.78 -2.17 14.61
CA PRO A 1043 -31.50 -2.48 15.25
C PRO A 1043 -30.50 -3.17 14.29
N PHE A 1044 -31.02 -3.83 13.25
CA PHE A 1044 -30.23 -4.52 12.22
C PHE A 1044 -30.24 -3.79 10.86
N LEU A 1045 -30.64 -2.51 10.84
CA LEU A 1045 -30.97 -1.72 9.65
C LEU A 1045 -32.09 -2.39 8.80
N LEU A 1046 -32.49 -1.73 7.71
CA LEU A 1046 -33.54 -2.20 6.80
C LEU A 1046 -33.07 -2.13 5.34
N GLY A 1047 -33.83 -2.79 4.46
CA GLY A 1047 -33.60 -2.81 3.01
C GLY A 1047 -32.51 -3.80 2.55
N PRO A 1048 -32.02 -3.70 1.30
CA PRO A 1048 -31.08 -4.66 0.70
C PRO A 1048 -29.72 -4.77 1.41
N ARG A 1049 -29.44 -3.83 2.33
CA ARG A 1049 -28.21 -3.75 3.13
C ARG A 1049 -28.46 -4.02 4.62
N ASN A 1050 -29.59 -4.64 4.97
CA ASN A 1050 -29.84 -5.08 6.35
C ASN A 1050 -28.80 -6.14 6.77
N CYS A 1051 -28.62 -6.30 8.08
CA CYS A 1051 -27.68 -7.26 8.65
C CYS A 1051 -28.02 -8.69 8.20
N ILE A 1052 -27.09 -9.32 7.49
CA ILE A 1052 -27.23 -10.72 7.06
C ILE A 1052 -27.18 -11.69 8.25
N GLY A 1053 -26.45 -11.35 9.30
CA GLY A 1053 -26.31 -12.12 10.54
C GLY A 1053 -27.34 -11.81 11.63
N SER A 1054 -28.43 -11.10 11.31
CA SER A 1054 -29.43 -10.68 12.33
C SER A 1054 -30.00 -11.84 13.14
N ARG A 1055 -30.29 -12.98 12.49
CA ARG A 1055 -30.77 -14.19 13.17
C ARG A 1055 -29.70 -14.83 14.05
N PHE A 1056 -28.46 -14.91 13.56
CA PHE A 1056 -27.32 -15.42 14.33
C PHE A 1056 -27.15 -14.61 15.62
N ALA A 1057 -27.07 -13.29 15.49
CA ALA A 1057 -26.90 -12.38 16.63
C ALA A 1057 -28.07 -12.46 17.62
N THR A 1058 -29.30 -12.62 17.13
CA THR A 1058 -30.49 -12.76 17.98
C THR A 1058 -30.44 -14.04 18.81
N LEU A 1059 -30.14 -15.19 18.19
CA LEU A 1059 -30.07 -16.46 18.91
C LEU A 1059 -28.87 -16.48 19.87
N GLU A 1060 -27.70 -16.01 19.44
CA GLU A 1060 -26.51 -15.86 20.29
C GLU A 1060 -26.82 -15.01 21.53
N PHE A 1061 -27.40 -13.83 21.33
CA PHE A 1061 -27.77 -12.92 22.41
C PHE A 1061 -28.70 -13.60 23.41
N LYS A 1062 -29.78 -14.24 22.94
CA LYS A 1062 -30.78 -14.87 23.82
C LYS A 1062 -30.19 -16.02 24.60
N THR A 1063 -29.40 -16.88 23.96
CA THR A 1063 -28.74 -18.01 24.62
C THR A 1063 -27.83 -17.52 25.74
N LEU A 1064 -26.95 -16.56 25.46
CA LEU A 1064 -26.01 -16.04 26.45
C LEU A 1064 -26.75 -15.33 27.59
N LEU A 1065 -27.76 -14.50 27.29
CA LEU A 1065 -28.53 -13.80 28.31
C LEU A 1065 -29.31 -14.76 29.22
N ALA A 1066 -29.94 -15.80 28.67
CA ALA A 1066 -30.66 -16.81 29.44
C ALA A 1066 -29.74 -17.53 30.43
N ILE A 1067 -28.58 -18.00 29.96
CA ILE A 1067 -27.59 -18.68 30.80
C ILE A 1067 -27.09 -17.75 31.91
N LEU A 1068 -26.78 -16.49 31.59
CA LEU A 1068 -26.24 -15.55 32.57
C LEU A 1068 -27.28 -15.15 33.63
N VAL A 1069 -28.51 -14.81 33.25
CA VAL A 1069 -29.57 -14.37 34.17
C VAL A 1069 -30.07 -15.51 35.07
N ARG A 1070 -30.07 -16.75 34.57
CA ARG A 1070 -30.43 -17.93 35.36
C ARG A 1070 -29.47 -18.18 36.53
N ASN A 1071 -28.18 -17.91 36.32
CA ASN A 1071 -27.12 -18.30 37.25
C ASN A 1071 -26.60 -17.13 38.11
N PHE A 1072 -26.70 -15.90 37.60
CA PHE A 1072 -26.16 -14.72 38.27
C PHE A 1072 -27.20 -13.62 38.48
N GLU A 1073 -26.96 -12.84 39.53
CA GLU A 1073 -27.64 -11.60 39.82
C GLU A 1073 -26.69 -10.42 39.60
N PHE A 1074 -27.17 -9.40 38.89
CA PHE A 1074 -26.40 -8.22 38.51
C PHE A 1074 -26.92 -7.00 39.27
N SER A 1075 -26.01 -6.22 39.84
CA SER A 1075 -26.31 -4.93 40.48
C SER A 1075 -25.25 -3.88 40.16
N PRO A 1076 -25.58 -2.58 40.16
CA PRO A 1076 -24.61 -1.52 39.90
C PRO A 1076 -23.55 -1.45 41.01
N VAL A 1077 -22.33 -1.08 40.64
CA VAL A 1077 -21.26 -0.80 41.62
C VAL A 1077 -21.43 0.64 42.14
N PRO A 1078 -21.60 0.85 43.46
CA PRO A 1078 -21.76 2.20 44.02
C PRO A 1078 -20.59 3.11 43.65
N GLY A 1079 -20.89 4.30 43.12
CA GLY A 1079 -19.88 5.30 42.73
C GLY A 1079 -19.16 5.03 41.40
N PHE A 1080 -19.41 3.90 40.73
CA PHE A 1080 -18.89 3.67 39.38
C PHE A 1080 -19.68 4.46 38.34
N THR A 1081 -18.99 5.19 37.48
CA THR A 1081 -19.60 5.96 36.39
C THR A 1081 -18.87 5.72 35.08
N TYR A 1082 -19.60 5.62 33.99
CA TYR A 1082 -19.07 5.49 32.64
C TYR A 1082 -19.64 6.58 31.74
N LYS A 1083 -18.94 6.88 30.63
CA LYS A 1083 -19.48 7.67 29.51
C LYS A 1083 -19.68 6.77 28.30
N LYS A 1084 -20.61 7.12 27.41
CA LYS A 1084 -20.75 6.43 26.11
C LYS A 1084 -19.74 6.98 25.11
N VAL A 1085 -19.05 6.09 24.41
CA VAL A 1085 -18.12 6.43 23.34
C VAL A 1085 -18.50 5.67 22.08
N LEU A 1086 -18.50 6.37 20.94
CA LEU A 1086 -18.79 5.80 19.63
C LEU A 1086 -17.48 5.55 18.89
N HIS A 1087 -17.11 4.28 18.72
CA HIS A 1087 -16.08 3.85 17.76
C HIS A 1087 -16.80 3.35 16.50
N VAL A 1088 -16.64 2.06 16.17
CA VAL A 1088 -17.56 1.34 15.27
C VAL A 1088 -18.89 1.06 15.97
N THR A 1089 -18.83 0.72 17.26
CA THR A 1089 -19.99 0.46 18.13
C THR A 1089 -20.08 1.47 19.27
N LEU A 1090 -21.28 1.61 19.86
CA LEU A 1090 -21.52 2.45 21.04
C LEU A 1090 -21.23 1.67 22.31
N LYS A 1091 -20.17 2.03 23.04
CA LYS A 1091 -19.70 1.28 24.21
C LYS A 1091 -19.40 2.16 25.42
N PRO A 1092 -19.37 1.60 26.64
CA PRO A 1092 -18.93 2.33 27.83
C PRO A 1092 -17.41 2.54 27.85
N ASP A 1093 -16.96 3.67 28.37
CA ASP A 1093 -15.55 3.98 28.67
C ASP A 1093 -15.45 4.64 30.07
N PRO A 1094 -14.72 4.07 31.04
CA PRO A 1094 -14.08 2.74 31.00
C PRO A 1094 -15.12 1.61 30.84
N GLY A 1095 -14.66 0.37 30.64
CA GLY A 1095 -15.53 -0.82 30.50
C GLY A 1095 -16.51 -0.95 31.68
N LEU A 1096 -17.72 -1.45 31.42
CA LEU A 1096 -18.80 -1.49 32.40
C LEU A 1096 -18.50 -2.47 33.53
N LEU A 1097 -18.37 -1.93 34.75
CA LEU A 1097 -18.19 -2.71 35.97
C LEU A 1097 -19.54 -2.95 36.66
N LEU A 1098 -19.92 -4.22 36.89
CA LEU A 1098 -21.10 -4.59 37.66
C LEU A 1098 -20.71 -5.49 38.84
N ASN A 1099 -21.50 -5.43 39.91
CA ASN A 1099 -21.50 -6.43 40.96
C ASN A 1099 -22.25 -7.66 40.44
N VAL A 1100 -21.62 -8.81 40.50
CA VAL A 1100 -22.17 -10.10 40.08
C VAL A 1100 -22.23 -11.01 41.32
N ALA A 1101 -23.42 -11.43 41.69
CA ALA A 1101 -23.65 -12.40 42.76
C ALA A 1101 -24.13 -13.72 42.16
N GLU A 1102 -23.69 -14.84 42.72
CA GLU A 1102 -24.29 -16.12 42.36
C GLU A 1102 -25.69 -16.21 42.97
N CYS A 1103 -26.70 -16.56 42.18
CA CYS A 1103 -28.06 -16.74 42.72
C CYS A 1103 -28.04 -17.85 43.79
N PRO A 1104 -29.00 -17.91 44.74
CA PRO A 1104 -29.23 -19.09 45.60
C PRO A 1104 -29.78 -20.27 44.78
N ASN A 1105 -29.69 -21.50 45.31
CA ASN A 1105 -30.14 -22.71 44.62
C ASN A 1105 -31.64 -22.74 44.36
#